data_AF-A0A2E3F8K2-F1
#
_entry.id   AF-A0A2E3F8K2-F1
#
_cell.length_a   1.000
_cell.length_b   1.000
_cell.length_c   1.000
_cell.angle_alpha   90.00
_cell.angle_beta   90.00
_cell.angle_gamma   90.00
#
_symmetry.space_group_name_H-M   'P 1'
#
loop_
_entity.id
_entity.type
_entity.pdbx_description
1 polymer ?
#
loop_
_entity_poly.entity_id
_entity_poly.type
_entity_poly.pdbx_seq_one_letter_code
_entity_poly.pdbx_strand_id
1 'polypeptide(L)'
;MKKNYLYLLTLLSTFLLYQNLSAQTAEYKTIIDNYLEKNSGKSTVSGVEWEIVSYSTSIDGLVQVFGQQIYQGLPVFKAVSSYTLKNKEVVYEMENYVQTTSTKQISTTDRGVIAAINSAANHLNLGSAKKLEILDQVENKSYKFGPSGISLDPITAKKVFFASDYSSLKLAYTINIHTPDGKHWWSALIDATTGNLLKLNDHLLTCNFGNHGAHTPRKTNFRNLSFNTSKSSNSTLLAGERYLVFPLPLESPGEGNQQVVTDPQNLIASPFGWHDDNGTEGAEYTITRGNNAYAFLLEPDFSIGDSPDGGADLNFNFPFDANSQPQEYTDASLTNLFYVNNKVHDILYFYGFDEAGGNFQTNNYGKGRSEVIKGNTVVIGDGDPVFASGQDINGFNNATFGTDPDGEIAIMQMFLWSAVGEAGEPLTIYDPENLAGKYTAYPASFGPSLPAQELRRILVLGTDTNEGSDSTDELDGCDPLTNPTDLEGKIAVFRRGSCNFTEKVILAQNAGALAVIIVNNNEDPIFQMGGSDPEITIPSIMVSKADGDRIIGSIESGNTVDGGLIDAGPYRRDGSLDNVIIVHEYGHGVSMRLTGGPDTVDCLETCTRRDADGNCVGGTFTEQMGEGWSDYLGLLLTMQSTDTPQQSRPIGNYVVQGENDETLGIRPFPYSTDLSINPVTYGDTNNTTQFSAPHGVGSVWASMLWDITWDLIDIYGFTSDIYLSEGGNTISLKLVMQAMKMQPCQPGFVDGRDAILAADEVLYGGKHACLIWKAFARRGLGINASQGEATSRLDQTENFDVPEEFQGNCNLSLGEIDDTSKPFFLFPNPSRNQVNVFINGNFGEGNITVFDLNGRKVLTQKQVLSDQIEINTSSLSQGVYILQIKNDGVSASRKLIIN
;
A
#
# COMPACT_ATOMS: atom_id res chain seq x y z
N MET A 1 -41.01 24.94 31.42
CA MET A 1 -40.55 23.80 32.25
C MET A 1 -40.01 22.62 31.44
N LYS A 2 -40.64 22.15 30.34
CA LYS A 2 -40.10 21.03 29.52
C LYS A 2 -38.76 21.30 28.80
N LYS A 3 -38.47 22.55 28.39
CA LYS A 3 -37.18 22.92 27.74
C LYS A 3 -35.96 22.90 28.69
N ASN A 4 -36.16 23.13 29.99
CA ASN A 4 -35.06 23.10 30.96
C ASN A 4 -34.70 21.67 31.39
N TYR A 5 -35.63 20.72 31.32
CA TYR A 5 -35.34 19.31 31.57
C TYR A 5 -34.53 18.68 30.44
N LEU A 6 -34.78 19.05 29.17
CA LEU A 6 -34.00 18.56 28.03
C LEU A 6 -32.56 19.07 28.07
N TYR A 7 -32.36 20.34 28.43
CA TYR A 7 -31.02 20.93 28.66
C TYR A 7 -30.30 20.32 29.87
N LEU A 8 -31.02 19.99 30.95
CA LEU A 8 -30.43 19.33 32.12
C LEU A 8 -30.10 17.85 31.85
N LEU A 9 -30.89 17.16 31.00
CA LEU A 9 -30.64 15.79 30.55
C LEU A 9 -29.47 15.72 29.56
N THR A 10 -29.31 16.69 28.66
CA THR A 10 -28.13 16.77 27.79
C THR A 10 -26.87 17.17 28.55
N LEU A 11 -26.97 18.04 29.57
CA LEU A 11 -25.86 18.34 30.49
C LEU A 11 -25.51 17.15 31.40
N LEU A 12 -26.50 16.36 31.87
CA LEU A 12 -26.22 15.15 32.64
C LEU A 12 -25.63 14.03 31.76
N SER A 13 -26.06 13.89 30.51
CA SER A 13 -25.53 12.87 29.60
C SER A 13 -24.09 13.19 29.19
N THR A 14 -23.77 14.46 28.90
CA THR A 14 -22.38 14.88 28.63
C THR A 14 -21.50 14.77 29.88
N PHE A 15 -22.02 15.03 31.08
CA PHE A 15 -21.27 14.87 32.34
C PHE A 15 -21.08 13.40 32.77
N LEU A 16 -22.00 12.50 32.42
CA LEU A 16 -21.86 11.05 32.64
C LEU A 16 -20.92 10.40 31.61
N LEU A 17 -20.87 10.90 30.38
CA LEU A 17 -19.83 10.54 29.40
C LEU A 17 -18.44 11.03 29.86
N TYR A 18 -18.35 12.25 30.43
CA TYR A 18 -17.13 12.84 31.00
C TYR A 18 -16.47 11.99 32.10
N GLN A 19 -17.25 11.35 32.99
CA GLN A 19 -16.69 10.50 34.06
C GLN A 19 -16.27 9.10 33.58
N ASN A 20 -16.83 8.58 32.49
CA ASN A 20 -16.53 7.20 32.06
C ASN A 20 -15.27 7.08 31.18
N LEU A 21 -14.94 8.08 30.35
CA LEU A 21 -13.79 7.98 29.42
C LEU A 21 -12.45 8.43 30.02
N SER A 22 -12.43 9.50 30.82
CA SER A 22 -11.26 9.83 31.67
C SER A 22 -10.92 8.69 32.63
N ALA A 23 -11.93 7.92 33.03
CA ALA A 23 -11.73 6.72 33.84
C ALA A 23 -11.10 5.57 33.04
N GLN A 24 -11.35 5.44 31.73
CA GLN A 24 -10.85 4.33 30.91
C GLN A 24 -9.36 4.48 30.57
N THR A 25 -8.92 5.66 30.12
CA THR A 25 -7.47 5.94 29.94
C THR A 25 -6.73 5.81 31.27
N ALA A 26 -7.29 6.32 32.37
CA ALA A 26 -6.71 6.18 33.70
C ALA A 26 -6.69 4.71 34.17
N GLU A 27 -7.71 3.92 33.81
CA GLU A 27 -7.77 2.48 34.09
C GLU A 27 -6.66 1.73 33.35
N TYR A 28 -6.51 1.93 32.03
CA TYR A 28 -5.44 1.29 31.26
C TYR A 28 -4.06 1.72 31.74
N LYS A 29 -3.86 3.01 32.04
CA LYS A 29 -2.61 3.51 32.61
C LYS A 29 -2.29 2.80 33.94
N THR A 30 -3.29 2.65 34.81
CA THR A 30 -3.14 1.96 36.09
C THR A 30 -2.82 0.46 35.90
N ILE A 31 -3.47 -0.22 34.96
CA ILE A 31 -3.21 -1.63 34.65
C ILE A 31 -1.76 -1.82 34.20
N ILE A 32 -1.30 -0.97 33.26
CA ILE A 32 0.05 -1.04 32.71
C ILE A 32 1.08 -0.66 33.77
N ASP A 33 0.88 0.41 34.55
CA ASP A 33 1.80 0.80 35.62
C ASP A 33 1.98 -0.31 36.67
N ASN A 34 0.89 -0.95 37.10
CA ASN A 34 0.97 -2.09 38.02
C ASN A 34 1.72 -3.29 37.40
N TYR A 35 1.53 -3.53 36.10
CA TYR A 35 2.25 -4.56 35.37
C TYR A 35 3.75 -4.26 35.31
N LEU A 36 4.14 -3.03 34.94
CA LEU A 36 5.52 -2.58 34.85
C LEU A 36 6.21 -2.64 36.22
N GLU A 37 5.54 -2.21 37.29
CA GLU A 37 6.07 -2.31 38.66
C GLU A 37 6.34 -3.77 39.08
N LYS A 38 5.40 -4.67 38.79
CA LYS A 38 5.52 -6.10 39.10
C LYS A 38 6.63 -6.77 38.29
N ASN A 39 6.89 -6.30 37.07
CA ASN A 39 7.91 -6.82 36.16
C ASN A 39 9.20 -5.98 36.14
N SER A 40 9.38 -5.04 37.08
CA SER A 40 10.54 -4.13 37.17
C SER A 40 11.92 -4.81 37.26
N GLY A 41 11.99 -6.11 37.57
CA GLY A 41 13.23 -6.91 37.52
C GLY A 41 13.59 -7.45 36.12
N LYS A 42 12.69 -7.28 35.14
CA LYS A 42 12.83 -7.65 33.72
C LYS A 42 12.68 -6.44 32.79
N SER A 43 11.91 -5.43 33.20
CA SER A 43 11.79 -4.15 32.51
C SER A 43 13.09 -3.35 32.67
N THR A 44 13.59 -2.80 31.58
CA THR A 44 14.80 -1.97 31.59
C THR A 44 14.53 -0.55 32.07
N VAL A 45 13.28 -0.24 32.45
CA VAL A 45 12.73 1.12 32.45
C VAL A 45 12.27 1.57 33.83
N SER A 46 13.17 1.56 34.81
CA SER A 46 12.90 2.15 36.12
C SER A 46 12.95 3.69 36.06
N GLY A 47 11.79 4.35 36.19
CA GLY A 47 11.71 5.80 36.39
C GLY A 47 11.56 6.64 35.13
N VAL A 48 11.12 6.04 34.03
CA VAL A 48 10.71 6.79 32.82
C VAL A 48 9.28 7.29 32.99
N GLU A 49 9.09 8.59 32.76
CA GLU A 49 7.78 9.22 32.64
C GLU A 49 7.19 8.88 31.27
N TRP A 50 5.92 8.52 31.21
CA TRP A 50 5.24 8.15 29.97
C TRP A 50 3.73 8.41 30.06
N GLU A 51 3.10 8.62 28.91
CA GLU A 51 1.66 8.83 28.77
C GLU A 51 1.06 7.96 27.66
N ILE A 52 -0.22 7.62 27.79
CA ILE A 52 -0.95 6.94 26.71
C ILE A 52 -1.26 7.98 25.64
N VAL A 53 -0.78 7.74 24.42
CA VAL A 53 -1.08 8.59 23.25
C VAL A 53 -2.23 8.04 22.43
N SER A 54 -2.38 6.71 22.38
CA SER A 54 -3.50 6.11 21.66
C SER A 54 -3.85 4.74 22.22
N TYR A 55 -5.10 4.34 22.01
CA TYR A 55 -5.53 2.96 22.20
C TYR A 55 -6.67 2.63 21.25
N SER A 56 -6.78 1.37 20.86
CA SER A 56 -7.89 0.83 20.06
C SER A 56 -8.40 -0.46 20.69
N THR A 57 -9.67 -0.78 20.47
CA THR A 57 -10.27 -2.02 20.95
C THR A 57 -10.76 -2.84 19.76
N SER A 58 -10.20 -4.02 19.56
CA SER A 58 -10.62 -4.91 18.49
C SER A 58 -11.99 -5.53 18.79
N ILE A 59 -12.67 -6.01 17.73
CA ILE A 59 -13.92 -6.76 17.85
C ILE A 59 -13.80 -8.02 18.72
N ASP A 60 -12.59 -8.57 18.86
CA ASP A 60 -12.28 -9.73 19.69
C ASP A 60 -12.03 -9.37 21.16
N GLY A 61 -12.16 -8.09 21.53
CA GLY A 61 -11.98 -7.59 22.88
C GLY A 61 -10.52 -7.43 23.30
N LEU A 62 -9.58 -7.40 22.35
CA LEU A 62 -8.20 -6.97 22.62
C LEU A 62 -8.15 -5.46 22.66
N VAL A 63 -7.46 -4.89 23.64
CA VAL A 63 -7.19 -3.46 23.70
C VAL A 63 -5.71 -3.25 23.40
N GLN A 64 -5.40 -2.61 22.29
CA GLN A 64 -4.05 -2.16 21.98
C GLN A 64 -3.83 -0.77 22.56
N VAL A 65 -2.75 -0.55 23.30
CA VAL A 65 -2.39 0.72 23.93
C VAL A 65 -0.97 1.10 23.51
N PHE A 66 -0.78 2.36 23.10
CA PHE A 66 0.53 2.92 22.79
C PHE A 66 0.92 3.94 23.86
N GLY A 67 2.09 3.72 24.46
CA GLY A 67 2.68 4.59 25.47
C GLY A 67 3.85 5.38 24.90
N GLN A 68 3.77 6.70 24.94
CA GLN A 68 4.85 7.60 24.52
C GLN A 68 5.69 7.97 25.74
N GLN A 69 7.00 7.80 25.63
CA GLN A 69 7.93 8.31 26.65
C GLN A 69 7.90 9.85 26.68
N ILE A 70 7.82 10.40 27.89
CA ILE A 70 7.87 11.82 28.19
C ILE A 70 9.16 12.12 28.96
N TYR A 71 9.82 13.23 28.60
CA TYR A 71 10.93 13.77 29.35
C TYR A 71 10.75 15.28 29.50
N GLN A 72 10.64 15.75 30.76
CA GLN A 72 10.41 17.16 31.08
C GLN A 72 9.15 17.74 30.39
N GLY A 73 8.09 16.93 30.28
CA GLY A 73 6.81 17.33 29.67
C GLY A 73 6.82 17.43 28.14
N LEU A 74 7.83 16.86 27.47
CA LEU A 74 7.94 16.74 26.02
C LEU A 74 8.13 15.27 25.59
N PRO A 75 7.59 14.84 24.45
CA PRO A 75 7.78 13.47 23.95
C PRO A 75 9.22 13.22 23.51
N VAL A 76 9.71 12.00 23.73
CA VAL A 76 10.95 11.50 23.16
C VAL A 76 10.65 10.87 21.79
N PHE A 77 11.18 11.43 20.73
CA PHE A 77 10.94 11.03 19.34
C PHE A 77 11.16 9.52 19.15
N LYS A 78 10.15 8.83 18.59
CA LYS A 78 10.08 7.37 18.35
C LYS A 78 10.14 6.46 19.57
N ALA A 79 10.21 6.99 20.78
CA ALA A 79 10.19 6.19 22.00
C ALA A 79 8.76 5.82 22.41
N VAL A 80 8.11 5.05 21.54
CA VAL A 80 6.73 4.57 21.71
C VAL A 80 6.74 3.07 21.96
N SER A 81 6.13 2.66 23.07
CA SER A 81 5.96 1.25 23.46
C SER A 81 4.52 0.81 23.19
N SER A 82 4.34 -0.47 22.90
CA SER A 82 3.03 -1.07 22.62
C SER A 82 2.65 -2.08 23.72
N TYR A 83 1.37 -2.09 24.11
CA TYR A 83 0.82 -3.01 25.09
C TYR A 83 -0.51 -3.57 24.59
N THR A 84 -0.67 -4.89 24.65
CA THR A 84 -1.95 -5.53 24.33
C THR A 84 -2.57 -6.04 25.61
N LEU A 85 -3.81 -5.63 25.86
CA LEU A 85 -4.59 -6.04 27.01
C LEU A 85 -5.72 -6.98 26.58
N LYS A 86 -5.98 -8.00 27.39
CA LYS A 86 -7.14 -8.90 27.27
C LYS A 86 -7.71 -9.11 28.66
N ASN A 87 -9.03 -8.96 28.81
CA ASN A 87 -9.71 -9.10 30.12
C ASN A 87 -9.09 -8.23 31.25
N LYS A 88 -8.64 -7.01 30.91
CA LYS A 88 -7.99 -6.06 31.84
C LYS A 88 -6.63 -6.53 32.40
N GLU A 89 -5.95 -7.43 31.69
CA GLU A 89 -4.58 -7.83 31.98
C GLU A 89 -3.70 -7.61 30.74
N VAL A 90 -2.45 -7.18 30.96
CA VAL A 90 -1.46 -7.08 29.88
C VAL A 90 -1.06 -8.50 29.47
N VAL A 91 -1.35 -8.86 28.22
CA VAL A 91 -1.03 -10.18 27.62
C VAL A 91 0.18 -10.11 26.70
N TYR A 92 0.55 -8.91 26.25
CA TYR A 92 1.74 -8.67 25.46
C TYR A 92 2.30 -7.27 25.74
N GLU A 93 3.61 -7.15 25.73
CA GLU A 93 4.35 -5.89 25.86
C GLU A 93 5.49 -5.81 24.86
N MET A 94 5.71 -4.61 24.31
CA MET A 94 6.88 -4.27 23.52
C MET A 94 7.38 -2.90 23.97
N GLU A 95 8.46 -2.88 24.76
CA GLU A 95 9.07 -1.66 25.30
C GLU A 95 10.10 -1.07 24.30
N ASN A 96 9.97 0.21 23.97
CA ASN A 96 10.93 0.96 23.13
C ASN A 96 11.39 2.27 23.79
N TYR A 97 11.40 2.32 25.12
CA TYR A 97 11.78 3.53 25.86
C TYR A 97 13.30 3.72 25.91
N VAL A 98 13.74 4.95 25.67
CA VAL A 98 15.15 5.32 25.72
C VAL A 98 15.61 5.47 27.16
N GLN A 99 16.64 4.71 27.54
CA GLN A 99 17.33 4.85 28.82
C GLN A 99 18.37 5.96 28.79
N THR A 100 18.14 7.05 29.54
CA THR A 100 19.13 8.13 29.64
C THR A 100 20.12 7.87 30.78
N THR A 101 21.38 7.59 30.46
CA THR A 101 22.45 7.44 31.47
C THR A 101 23.06 8.78 31.89
N SER A 102 22.74 9.88 31.21
CA SER A 102 23.37 11.18 31.44
C SER A 102 22.55 12.10 32.36
N THR A 103 23.15 12.47 33.49
CA THR A 103 22.69 13.56 34.39
C THR A 103 23.11 14.95 33.90
N LYS A 104 23.63 15.06 32.67
CA LYS A 104 24.07 16.35 32.12
C LYS A 104 22.89 17.11 31.56
N GLN A 105 22.47 18.16 32.27
CA GLN A 105 21.68 19.25 31.67
C GLN A 105 22.43 19.78 30.44
N ILE A 106 21.87 19.58 29.25
CA ILE A 106 22.33 20.24 28.04
C ILE A 106 21.68 21.64 28.01
N SER A 107 22.51 22.64 27.76
CA SER A 107 22.20 24.08 27.77
C SER A 107 21.03 24.44 26.85
N THR A 108 20.35 25.52 27.23
CA THR A 108 18.89 25.71 27.23
C THR A 108 18.38 26.82 26.30
N THR A 109 19.15 27.23 25.29
CA THR A 109 18.72 28.31 24.38
C THR A 109 18.01 27.73 23.16
N ASP A 110 16.72 27.44 23.32
CA ASP A 110 15.80 27.17 22.23
C ASP A 110 15.71 28.39 21.30
N ARG A 111 16.08 28.21 20.02
CA ARG A 111 16.03 29.27 18.99
C ARG A 111 14.61 29.59 18.53
N GLY A 112 13.63 28.77 18.94
CA GLY A 112 12.21 28.89 18.61
C GLY A 112 11.85 28.19 17.29
N VAL A 113 10.57 27.80 17.19
CA VAL A 113 10.02 27.05 16.05
C VAL A 113 10.21 27.75 14.70
N ILE A 114 10.10 29.09 14.64
CA ILE A 114 10.30 29.85 13.39
C ILE A 114 11.74 29.72 12.89
N ALA A 115 12.74 29.74 13.80
CA ALA A 115 14.13 29.54 13.40
C ALA A 115 14.36 28.10 12.91
N ALA A 116 13.70 27.12 13.52
CA ALA A 116 13.76 25.72 13.10
C ALA A 116 13.13 25.51 11.71
N ILE A 117 11.97 26.12 11.42
CA ILE A 117 11.32 26.07 10.10
C ILE A 117 12.23 26.67 9.02
N ASN A 118 12.84 27.82 9.29
CA ASN A 118 13.79 28.42 8.36
C ASN A 118 15.04 27.55 8.17
N SER A 119 15.51 26.87 9.22
CA SER A 119 16.60 25.88 9.12
C SER A 119 16.23 24.71 8.23
N ALA A 120 15.03 24.13 8.37
CA ALA A 120 14.54 23.07 7.51
C ALA A 120 14.42 23.53 6.06
N ALA A 121 13.77 24.66 5.81
CA ALA A 121 13.62 25.23 4.46
C ALA A 121 14.96 25.47 3.76
N ASN A 122 15.98 25.93 4.49
CA ASN A 122 17.32 26.11 3.95
C ASN A 122 18.02 24.78 3.63
N HIS A 123 17.86 23.74 4.46
CA HIS A 123 18.44 22.42 4.18
C HIS A 123 17.79 21.76 2.96
N LEU A 124 16.51 22.02 2.75
CA LEU A 124 15.70 21.49 1.64
C LEU A 124 15.74 22.38 0.39
N ASN A 125 16.54 23.45 0.38
CA ASN A 125 16.65 24.41 -0.73
C ASN A 125 15.31 25.05 -1.16
N LEU A 126 14.32 25.17 -0.26
CA LEU A 126 12.99 25.71 -0.54
C LEU A 126 12.91 27.24 -0.51
N GLY A 127 14.03 27.91 -0.19
CA GLY A 127 14.08 29.35 0.01
C GLY A 127 13.54 29.77 1.38
N SER A 128 13.00 30.99 1.47
CA SER A 128 12.53 31.56 2.74
C SER A 128 11.01 31.51 2.86
N ALA A 129 10.52 31.01 4.00
CA ALA A 129 9.10 31.04 4.33
C ALA A 129 8.55 32.47 4.37
N LYS A 130 7.47 32.73 3.64
CA LYS A 130 6.76 34.00 3.64
C LYS A 130 5.70 33.97 4.73
N LYS A 131 5.73 34.95 5.65
CA LYS A 131 4.67 35.23 6.64
C LYS A 131 4.13 33.97 7.35
N LEU A 132 4.95 33.35 8.21
CA LEU A 132 4.54 32.22 9.07
C LEU A 132 3.49 32.67 10.09
N GLU A 133 2.21 32.50 9.73
CA GLU A 133 1.07 32.80 10.58
C GLU A 133 0.64 31.54 11.34
N ILE A 134 0.58 31.62 12.67
CA ILE A 134 0.16 30.51 13.52
C ILE A 134 -1.36 30.36 13.38
N LEU A 135 -1.80 29.24 12.81
CA LEU A 135 -3.21 28.85 12.75
C LEU A 135 -3.67 28.20 14.05
N ASP A 136 -2.84 27.32 14.60
CA ASP A 136 -3.10 26.66 15.88
C ASP A 136 -1.81 26.45 16.68
N GLN A 137 -1.96 26.43 17.99
CA GLN A 137 -0.87 26.25 18.93
C GLN A 137 -1.34 25.61 20.24
N VAL A 138 -0.63 24.56 20.66
CA VAL A 138 -0.84 23.87 21.93
C VAL A 138 0.42 24.04 22.80
N GLU A 139 0.26 24.73 23.92
CA GLU A 139 1.24 24.88 25.02
C GLU A 139 2.69 25.30 24.65
N ASN A 140 2.92 25.93 23.49
CA ASN A 140 4.28 26.14 22.95
C ASN A 140 5.07 24.83 22.71
N LYS A 141 4.35 23.73 22.48
CA LYS A 141 4.89 22.40 22.18
C LYS A 141 4.53 21.96 20.78
N SER A 142 3.34 22.30 20.30
CA SER A 142 2.88 21.99 18.94
C SER A 142 2.34 23.25 18.26
N TYR A 143 2.56 23.34 16.95
CA TYR A 143 2.24 24.49 16.12
C TYR A 143 1.72 24.02 14.75
N LYS A 144 0.71 24.70 14.22
CA LYS A 144 0.24 24.60 12.83
C LYS A 144 0.34 25.98 12.20
N PHE A 145 1.08 26.10 11.10
CA PHE A 145 1.28 27.37 10.39
C PHE A 145 0.52 27.37 9.07
N GLY A 146 -0.03 28.53 8.71
CA GLY A 146 -0.75 28.71 7.47
C GLY A 146 0.17 28.78 6.24
N PRO A 147 -0.41 29.05 5.06
CA PRO A 147 0.32 29.08 3.81
C PRO A 147 1.58 29.94 3.88
N SER A 148 2.73 29.30 3.61
CA SER A 148 4.06 29.88 3.83
C SER A 148 4.85 30.09 2.53
N GLY A 149 4.34 29.57 1.41
CA GLY A 149 5.01 29.57 0.10
C GLY A 149 6.17 28.59 -0.02
N ILE A 150 6.48 27.83 1.04
CA ILE A 150 7.46 26.72 1.01
C ILE A 150 6.80 25.36 1.22
N SER A 151 5.47 25.33 1.42
CA SER A 151 4.70 24.10 1.56
C SER A 151 3.31 24.25 0.93
N LEU A 152 2.81 23.18 0.31
CA LEU A 152 1.44 23.08 -0.20
C LEU A 152 0.42 23.04 0.95
N ASP A 153 0.75 22.28 2.00
CA ASP A 153 -0.07 22.12 3.19
C ASP A 153 0.36 23.02 4.36
N PRO A 154 -0.50 23.21 5.39
CA PRO A 154 -0.09 23.84 6.63
C PRO A 154 1.12 23.14 7.26
N ILE A 155 2.17 23.91 7.56
CA ILE A 155 3.37 23.35 8.22
C ILE A 155 3.01 23.00 9.65
N THR A 156 3.15 21.73 10.02
CA THR A 156 3.06 21.29 11.41
C THR A 156 4.45 21.19 12.03
N ALA A 157 4.57 21.56 13.30
CA ALA A 157 5.82 21.43 14.04
C ALA A 157 5.58 21.01 15.48
N LYS A 158 6.31 20.00 15.97
CA LYS A 158 6.23 19.52 17.35
C LYS A 158 7.61 19.56 18.01
N LYS A 159 7.67 20.07 19.23
CA LYS A 159 8.89 20.09 20.05
C LYS A 159 9.05 18.74 20.72
N VAL A 160 10.23 18.13 20.55
CA VAL A 160 10.53 16.77 21.00
C VAL A 160 11.93 16.68 21.60
N PHE A 161 12.21 15.60 22.32
CA PHE A 161 13.57 15.17 22.62
C PHE A 161 14.00 14.06 21.66
N PHE A 162 15.23 14.15 21.14
CA PHE A 162 15.82 13.14 20.26
C PHE A 162 17.03 12.49 20.92
N ALA A 163 17.09 11.17 20.90
CA ALA A 163 18.23 10.39 21.40
C ALA A 163 19.24 10.16 20.28
N SER A 164 20.32 10.95 20.23
CA SER A 164 21.28 10.84 19.12
C SER A 164 22.20 9.63 19.17
N ASP A 165 22.31 8.97 20.33
CA ASP A 165 23.27 7.90 20.62
C ASP A 165 22.82 7.02 21.81
N TYR A 166 21.51 7.02 22.12
CA TYR A 166 20.91 6.41 23.32
C TYR A 166 21.51 6.88 24.66
N SER A 167 22.42 7.86 24.67
CA SER A 167 23.13 8.33 25.87
C SER A 167 22.81 9.78 26.22
N SER A 168 22.45 10.58 25.21
CA SER A 168 22.12 12.01 25.36
C SER A 168 20.83 12.39 24.61
N LEU A 169 19.92 13.08 25.32
CA LEU A 169 18.72 13.66 24.73
C LEU A 169 19.00 15.09 24.27
N LYS A 170 18.65 15.40 23.02
CA LYS A 170 18.73 16.73 22.41
C LYS A 170 17.34 17.30 22.22
N LEU A 171 17.15 18.57 22.57
CA LEU A 171 15.91 19.28 22.26
C LEU A 171 15.85 19.54 20.75
N ALA A 172 14.73 19.18 20.12
CA ALA A 172 14.54 19.29 18.68
C ALA A 172 13.10 19.70 18.32
N TYR A 173 12.88 20.04 17.06
CA TYR A 173 11.56 20.19 16.45
C TYR A 173 11.42 19.18 15.30
N THR A 174 10.33 18.41 15.28
CA THR A 174 9.85 17.80 14.04
C THR A 174 9.12 18.87 13.25
N ILE A 175 9.32 18.92 11.93
CA ILE A 175 8.74 19.92 11.04
C ILE A 175 8.29 19.22 9.77
N ASN A 176 6.99 19.26 9.49
CA ASN A 176 6.43 18.64 8.30
C ASN A 176 6.27 19.68 7.18
N ILE A 177 6.80 19.38 6.00
CA ILE A 177 6.78 20.26 4.82
C ILE A 177 6.47 19.41 3.59
N HIS A 178 5.27 19.56 3.04
CA HIS A 178 4.91 19.06 1.71
C HIS A 178 5.39 20.07 0.65
N THR A 179 6.36 19.70 -0.18
CA THR A 179 7.07 20.63 -1.06
C THR A 179 6.15 21.23 -2.14
N PRO A 180 6.38 22.48 -2.58
CA PRO A 180 5.52 23.16 -3.57
C PRO A 180 5.47 22.49 -4.95
N ASP A 181 6.40 21.58 -5.25
CA ASP A 181 6.42 20.78 -6.48
C ASP A 181 5.70 19.43 -6.32
N GLY A 182 5.13 19.15 -5.14
CA GLY A 182 4.39 17.91 -4.83
C GLY A 182 5.25 16.64 -4.79
N LYS A 183 6.58 16.75 -4.85
CA LYS A 183 7.46 15.57 -4.96
C LYS A 183 7.79 14.91 -3.62
N HIS A 184 7.74 15.67 -2.53
CA HIS A 184 8.19 15.20 -1.23
C HIS A 184 7.31 15.73 -0.10
N TRP A 185 7.09 14.88 0.90
CA TRP A 185 6.45 15.27 2.14
C TRP A 185 7.40 15.02 3.31
N TRP A 186 8.23 16.04 3.59
CA TRP A 186 9.34 15.91 4.53
C TRP A 186 8.88 15.97 5.98
N SER A 187 9.30 14.99 6.80
CA SER A 187 9.43 15.10 8.26
C SER A 187 10.89 15.41 8.61
N ALA A 188 11.17 16.68 8.89
CA ALA A 188 12.50 17.17 9.21
C ALA A 188 12.69 17.35 10.72
N LEU A 189 13.66 16.64 11.30
CA LEU A 189 14.02 16.78 12.71
C LEU A 189 15.19 17.76 12.86
N ILE A 190 14.91 18.94 13.41
CA ILE A 190 15.87 20.05 13.55
C ILE A 190 16.28 20.23 15.01
N ASP A 191 17.58 20.24 15.28
CA ASP A 191 18.12 20.56 16.60
C ASP A 191 17.72 21.98 17.03
N ALA A 192 17.00 22.10 18.15
CA ALA A 192 16.40 23.36 18.59
C ALA A 192 17.43 24.43 18.99
N THR A 193 18.68 24.02 19.27
CA THR A 193 19.74 24.90 19.76
C THR A 193 20.66 25.33 18.62
N THR A 194 21.02 24.40 17.73
CA THR A 194 21.98 24.64 16.64
C THR A 194 21.29 24.95 15.32
N GLY A 195 20.07 24.46 15.10
CA GLY A 195 19.38 24.53 13.81
C GLY A 195 19.91 23.54 12.77
N ASN A 196 20.70 22.55 13.19
CA ASN A 196 21.21 21.47 12.35
C ASN A 196 20.11 20.43 12.08
N LEU A 197 20.08 19.89 10.87
CA LEU A 197 19.28 18.72 10.55
C LEU A 197 19.83 17.48 11.27
N LEU A 198 19.01 16.86 12.11
CA LEU A 198 19.31 15.63 12.84
C LEU A 198 18.83 14.40 12.08
N LYS A 199 17.65 14.50 11.45
CA LYS A 199 17.02 13.43 10.71
C LYS A 199 16.07 14.00 9.65
N LEU A 200 15.90 13.27 8.54
CA LEU A 200 14.99 13.63 7.47
C LEU A 200 14.32 12.36 6.95
N ASN A 201 12.99 12.33 6.99
CA ASN A 201 12.17 11.26 6.46
C ASN A 201 11.19 11.82 5.42
N ASP A 202 10.85 11.01 4.42
CA ASP A 202 9.82 11.35 3.42
C ASP A 202 8.58 10.51 3.72
N HIS A 203 7.46 11.16 3.99
CA HIS A 203 6.18 10.50 4.19
C HIS A 203 5.51 10.13 2.86
N LEU A 204 5.91 10.75 1.75
CA LEU A 204 5.43 10.37 0.43
C LEU A 204 6.25 9.19 -0.06
N LEU A 205 5.74 7.98 0.13
CA LEU A 205 6.40 6.76 -0.32
C LEU A 205 6.26 6.67 -1.84
N THR A 206 7.42 6.64 -2.52
CA THR A 206 7.50 6.61 -3.98
C THR A 206 7.92 5.23 -4.46
N CYS A 207 7.08 4.60 -5.27
CA CYS A 207 7.34 3.26 -5.77
C CYS A 207 8.11 3.25 -7.10
N ASN A 208 9.37 3.72 -7.15
CA ASN A 208 10.06 3.84 -8.45
C ASN A 208 10.40 2.45 -9.07
N PHE A 209 9.63 2.03 -10.07
CA PHE A 209 9.79 0.75 -10.78
C PHE A 209 10.75 0.92 -11.96
N GLY A 210 12.02 0.61 -11.76
CA GLY A 210 13.04 0.69 -12.81
C GLY A 210 12.81 -0.30 -13.98
N ASN A 211 13.47 -0.05 -15.12
CA ASN A 211 13.46 -0.94 -16.29
C ASN A 211 14.09 -2.31 -15.97
N HIS A 212 13.26 -3.34 -15.76
CA HIS A 212 13.73 -4.72 -15.61
C HIS A 212 13.88 -5.41 -16.97
N GLY A 213 15.05 -6.02 -17.22
CA GLY A 213 15.38 -6.72 -18.47
C GLY A 213 14.54 -7.98 -18.67
N ALA A 214 13.95 -8.13 -19.86
CA ALA A 214 13.08 -9.25 -20.21
C ALA A 214 13.83 -10.60 -20.22
N HIS A 215 13.32 -11.58 -19.46
CA HIS A 215 13.76 -12.97 -19.53
C HIS A 215 12.72 -13.83 -20.26
N THR A 216 13.18 -14.67 -21.19
CA THR A 216 12.33 -15.49 -22.06
C THR A 216 11.70 -16.69 -21.33
N PRO A 217 10.37 -16.83 -21.32
CA PRO A 217 9.70 -17.99 -20.73
C PRO A 217 9.25 -19.02 -21.78
N ARG A 218 8.90 -20.23 -21.29
CA ARG A 218 8.77 -21.47 -22.07
C ARG A 218 7.33 -22.02 -21.94
N LYS A 219 6.64 -22.02 -23.07
CA LYS A 219 5.20 -22.28 -23.28
C LYS A 219 4.66 -23.61 -22.75
N THR A 220 3.49 -23.60 -22.10
CA THR A 220 2.49 -24.69 -22.15
C THR A 220 1.04 -24.18 -22.06
N ASN A 221 0.21 -24.55 -23.05
CA ASN A 221 -1.18 -24.09 -23.25
C ASN A 221 -2.22 -24.87 -22.41
N PHE A 222 -3.21 -24.20 -21.80
CA PHE A 222 -4.53 -24.80 -21.52
C PHE A 222 -5.70 -23.78 -21.59
N ARG A 223 -6.91 -24.29 -21.85
CA ARG A 223 -8.10 -23.59 -22.41
C ARG A 223 -9.12 -23.13 -21.35
N ASN A 224 -9.74 -21.97 -21.62
CA ASN A 224 -10.85 -21.36 -20.90
C ASN A 224 -12.21 -22.07 -21.05
N LEU A 225 -13.00 -22.07 -19.98
CA LEU A 225 -14.46 -22.30 -20.01
C LEU A 225 -15.15 -21.35 -19.02
N SER A 226 -16.12 -20.59 -19.54
CA SER A 226 -16.92 -19.60 -18.82
C SER A 226 -18.20 -20.20 -18.24
N PHE A 227 -18.62 -19.71 -17.07
CA PHE A 227 -19.98 -19.93 -16.54
C PHE A 227 -20.51 -18.69 -15.83
N ASN A 228 -21.68 -18.23 -16.31
CA ASN A 228 -22.58 -17.27 -15.67
C ASN A 228 -23.35 -17.94 -14.52
N THR A 229 -23.66 -17.21 -13.43
CA THR A 229 -25.06 -17.00 -12.99
C THR A 229 -25.21 -16.09 -11.76
N SER A 230 -26.21 -15.21 -11.88
CA SER A 230 -26.84 -14.32 -10.90
C SER A 230 -27.62 -15.02 -9.77
N LYS A 231 -27.77 -14.40 -8.59
CA LYS A 231 -29.03 -13.73 -8.14
C LYS A 231 -28.99 -13.15 -6.71
N SER A 232 -29.73 -12.05 -6.60
CA SER A 232 -30.01 -11.10 -5.51
C SER A 232 -30.73 -11.62 -4.26
N SER A 233 -30.64 -10.86 -3.17
CA SER A 233 -31.74 -10.64 -2.22
C SER A 233 -31.79 -9.17 -1.73
N ASN A 234 -32.97 -8.56 -1.83
CA ASN A 234 -33.30 -7.16 -1.52
C ASN A 234 -33.33 -6.82 -0.01
N SER A 235 -32.89 -5.60 0.35
CA SER A 235 -33.55 -4.77 1.37
C SER A 235 -33.24 -3.27 1.23
N THR A 236 -34.29 -2.48 0.95
CA THR A 236 -34.55 -1.05 1.26
C THR A 236 -33.43 0.00 1.12
N LEU A 237 -33.51 0.67 -0.04
CA LEU A 237 -33.06 2.02 -0.44
C LEU A 237 -32.27 2.88 0.57
N LEU A 238 -30.96 2.74 0.54
CA LEU A 238 -30.08 3.89 0.26
C LEU A 238 -30.26 4.26 -1.23
N ALA A 239 -29.97 5.48 -1.65
CA ALA A 239 -30.09 5.86 -3.08
C ALA A 239 -29.30 4.83 -3.89
N GLY A 240 -29.97 4.00 -4.70
CA GLY A 240 -29.43 2.74 -5.24
C GLY A 240 -28.21 2.93 -6.13
N GLU A 241 -27.07 3.22 -5.49
CA GLU A 241 -25.84 3.73 -6.06
C GLU A 241 -25.18 2.64 -6.88
N ARG A 242 -24.64 3.00 -8.04
CA ARG A 242 -24.13 2.05 -9.01
C ARG A 242 -22.78 2.48 -9.52
N TYR A 243 -21.88 1.52 -9.57
CA TYR A 243 -20.52 1.73 -10.05
C TYR A 243 -20.22 0.68 -11.12
N LEU A 244 -19.87 1.12 -12.33
CA LEU A 244 -19.29 0.24 -13.35
C LEU A 244 -17.77 0.21 -13.16
N VAL A 245 -17.26 -0.82 -12.50
CA VAL A 245 -15.87 -0.89 -12.01
C VAL A 245 -15.28 -2.29 -12.22
N PHE A 246 -14.00 -2.48 -11.92
CA PHE A 246 -13.39 -3.79 -11.77
C PHE A 246 -13.49 -4.18 -10.29
N PRO A 247 -14.54 -4.89 -9.83
CA PRO A 247 -14.73 -5.10 -8.40
C PRO A 247 -13.72 -6.10 -7.85
N LEU A 248 -13.18 -5.84 -6.65
CA LEU A 248 -12.44 -6.84 -5.88
C LEU A 248 -13.22 -8.16 -5.81
N PRO A 249 -12.56 -9.34 -5.98
CA PRO A 249 -11.11 -9.53 -6.00
C PRO A 249 -10.46 -9.41 -7.39
N LEU A 250 -11.12 -8.85 -8.40
CA LEU A 250 -10.50 -8.69 -9.72
C LEU A 250 -9.27 -7.78 -9.63
N GLU A 251 -8.12 -8.21 -10.16
CA GLU A 251 -6.88 -7.43 -10.08
C GLU A 251 -6.90 -6.22 -11.01
N SER A 252 -7.32 -6.40 -12.26
CA SER A 252 -7.18 -5.37 -13.30
C SER A 252 -8.04 -5.69 -14.53
N PRO A 253 -8.09 -4.81 -15.55
CA PRO A 253 -8.72 -5.11 -16.83
C PRO A 253 -8.10 -6.31 -17.56
N GLY A 254 -6.86 -6.69 -17.22
CA GLY A 254 -6.19 -7.86 -17.79
C GLY A 254 -6.81 -9.19 -17.34
N GLU A 255 -7.49 -9.23 -16.19
CA GLU A 255 -8.06 -10.46 -15.63
C GLU A 255 -9.57 -10.61 -15.85
N GLY A 256 -10.25 -9.55 -16.27
CA GLY A 256 -11.71 -9.55 -16.42
C GLY A 256 -12.31 -8.22 -16.86
N ASN A 257 -13.63 -8.22 -17.09
CA ASN A 257 -14.36 -7.05 -17.55
C ASN A 257 -14.96 -6.24 -16.38
N GLN A 258 -15.28 -4.97 -16.64
CA GLN A 258 -16.06 -4.15 -15.71
C GLN A 258 -17.41 -4.82 -15.37
N GLN A 259 -17.86 -4.63 -14.14
CA GLN A 259 -19.13 -5.11 -13.62
C GLN A 259 -19.87 -3.97 -12.92
N VAL A 260 -21.19 -3.95 -13.05
CA VAL A 260 -22.03 -3.03 -12.29
C VAL A 260 -22.23 -3.60 -10.89
N VAL A 261 -21.70 -2.89 -9.89
CA VAL A 261 -21.97 -3.16 -8.48
C VAL A 261 -23.03 -2.18 -7.99
N THR A 262 -23.95 -2.63 -7.14
CA THR A 262 -25.02 -1.82 -6.57
C THR A 262 -24.96 -1.87 -5.06
N ASP A 263 -25.06 -0.72 -4.40
CA ASP A 263 -24.96 -0.55 -2.95
C ASP A 263 -23.76 -1.33 -2.33
N PRO A 264 -22.51 -1.07 -2.79
CA PRO A 264 -21.33 -1.83 -2.39
C PRO A 264 -20.84 -1.58 -0.95
N GLN A 265 -21.34 -0.52 -0.30
CA GLN A 265 -20.92 -0.07 1.02
C GLN A 265 -21.22 -1.09 2.12
N ASN A 266 -20.31 -1.21 3.08
CA ASN A 266 -20.57 -1.92 4.32
C ASN A 266 -21.07 -0.93 5.39
N LEU A 267 -22.34 -1.05 5.80
CA LEU A 267 -22.97 -0.08 6.72
C LEU A 267 -22.47 -0.13 8.17
N ILE A 268 -21.55 -1.04 8.52
CA ILE A 268 -20.85 -0.99 9.82
C ILE A 268 -19.67 -0.02 9.73
N ALA A 269 -18.89 -0.12 8.66
CA ALA A 269 -17.72 0.72 8.41
C ALA A 269 -18.09 2.10 7.83
N SER A 270 -19.04 2.11 6.89
CA SER A 270 -19.57 3.30 6.22
C SER A 270 -21.07 3.47 6.51
N PRO A 271 -21.45 3.88 7.75
CA PRO A 271 -22.85 3.86 8.22
C PRO A 271 -23.81 4.76 7.42
N PHE A 272 -23.30 5.77 6.72
CA PHE A 272 -24.07 6.69 5.89
C PHE A 272 -23.84 6.49 4.38
N GLY A 273 -23.17 5.41 3.97
CA GLY A 273 -22.72 5.19 2.60
C GLY A 273 -21.41 5.92 2.30
N TRP A 274 -21.02 5.94 1.03
CA TRP A 274 -19.71 6.48 0.61
C TRP A 274 -19.75 7.95 0.18
N HIS A 275 -20.94 8.54 0.08
CA HIS A 275 -21.16 9.92 -0.39
C HIS A 275 -21.67 10.89 0.68
N ASP A 276 -21.69 10.44 1.93
CA ASP A 276 -21.93 11.27 3.12
C ASP A 276 -20.58 11.62 3.77
N ASP A 277 -20.48 12.81 4.37
CA ASP A 277 -19.37 13.16 5.27
C ASP A 277 -19.81 13.85 6.58
N ASN A 278 -21.11 14.10 6.76
CA ASN A 278 -21.61 14.87 7.91
C ASN A 278 -22.40 14.04 8.91
N GLY A 279 -22.76 12.79 8.56
CA GLY A 279 -23.47 11.86 9.42
C GLY A 279 -24.98 12.09 9.46
N THR A 280 -25.52 12.71 8.41
CA THR A 280 -26.97 12.93 8.23
C THR A 280 -27.42 12.09 7.06
N GLU A 281 -28.49 11.32 7.26
CA GLU A 281 -29.01 10.46 6.19
C GLU A 281 -29.24 11.23 4.86
N GLY A 282 -28.49 10.82 3.84
CA GLY A 282 -28.48 11.44 2.52
C GLY A 282 -27.05 11.50 1.97
N ALA A 283 -26.91 11.68 0.67
CA ALA A 283 -25.60 11.96 0.08
C ALA A 283 -25.39 13.48 0.07
N GLU A 284 -24.24 13.94 0.55
CA GLU A 284 -23.79 15.33 0.41
C GLU A 284 -23.22 15.58 -0.98
N TYR A 285 -22.61 14.54 -1.56
CA TYR A 285 -21.93 14.61 -2.84
C TYR A 285 -22.61 13.72 -3.86
N THR A 286 -22.67 14.21 -5.10
CA THR A 286 -23.04 13.39 -6.27
C THR A 286 -21.83 12.96 -7.08
N ILE A 287 -20.64 13.43 -6.70
CA ILE A 287 -19.36 13.09 -7.29
C ILE A 287 -18.65 11.99 -6.50
N THR A 288 -17.53 11.44 -6.98
CA THR A 288 -16.69 10.45 -6.27
C THR A 288 -16.01 11.00 -5.02
N ARG A 289 -16.79 11.39 -4.02
CA ARG A 289 -16.36 11.98 -2.75
C ARG A 289 -17.30 11.60 -1.61
N GLY A 290 -16.72 11.33 -0.45
CA GLY A 290 -17.44 11.35 0.82
C GLY A 290 -16.50 11.09 1.98
N ASN A 291 -16.97 10.38 3.00
CA ASN A 291 -16.28 10.28 4.26
C ASN A 291 -14.87 9.69 4.17
N ASN A 292 -14.71 8.62 3.38
CA ASN A 292 -13.49 7.80 3.41
C ASN A 292 -12.45 8.28 2.39
N ALA A 293 -12.91 8.78 1.23
CA ALA A 293 -12.04 9.14 0.12
C ALA A 293 -12.65 10.23 -0.78
N TYR A 294 -11.78 10.93 -1.50
CA TYR A 294 -12.12 11.83 -2.59
C TYR A 294 -11.23 11.53 -3.80
N ALA A 295 -11.82 11.04 -4.90
CA ALA A 295 -11.10 10.78 -6.16
C ALA A 295 -11.30 11.90 -7.18
N PHE A 296 -10.21 12.43 -7.74
CA PHE A 296 -10.21 13.60 -8.63
C PHE A 296 -9.01 13.64 -9.58
N LEU A 297 -9.02 14.51 -10.59
CA LEU A 297 -7.83 14.91 -11.35
C LEU A 297 -7.10 16.06 -10.65
N LEU A 298 -5.77 15.97 -10.53
CA LEU A 298 -4.96 17.07 -10.00
C LEU A 298 -4.54 18.02 -11.13
N GLU A 299 -4.85 19.31 -10.99
CA GLU A 299 -4.47 20.33 -11.95
C GLU A 299 -2.97 20.70 -11.85
N PRO A 300 -2.34 21.27 -12.90
CA PRO A 300 -0.94 21.69 -12.86
C PRO A 300 -0.59 22.72 -11.76
N ASP A 301 -1.59 23.42 -11.22
CA ASP A 301 -1.42 24.37 -10.11
C ASP A 301 -1.68 23.73 -8.72
N PHE A 302 -1.75 22.39 -8.67
CA PHE A 302 -2.08 21.57 -7.49
C PHE A 302 -3.48 21.80 -6.93
N SER A 303 -4.38 22.44 -7.69
CA SER A 303 -5.79 22.51 -7.32
C SER A 303 -6.52 21.22 -7.70
N ILE A 304 -7.60 20.96 -6.97
CA ILE A 304 -8.50 19.83 -7.25
C ILE A 304 -9.30 20.15 -8.52
N GLY A 305 -9.12 19.33 -9.55
CA GLY A 305 -9.80 19.39 -10.84
C GLY A 305 -11.06 18.53 -10.89
N ASP A 306 -11.30 17.92 -12.06
CA ASP A 306 -12.51 17.16 -12.36
C ASP A 306 -12.67 15.89 -11.51
N SER A 307 -13.92 15.57 -11.18
CA SER A 307 -14.36 14.31 -10.55
C SER A 307 -15.64 13.80 -11.21
N PRO A 308 -15.78 12.48 -11.42
CA PRO A 308 -16.99 11.89 -11.99
C PRO A 308 -18.23 12.26 -11.18
N ASP A 309 -19.31 12.67 -11.85
CA ASP A 309 -20.62 12.99 -11.25
C ASP A 309 -21.66 11.93 -11.64
N GLY A 310 -22.14 11.17 -10.65
CA GLY A 310 -23.20 10.18 -10.80
C GLY A 310 -24.61 10.78 -10.80
N GLY A 311 -24.73 12.10 -10.61
CA GLY A 311 -25.99 12.83 -10.49
C GLY A 311 -26.77 12.44 -9.23
N ALA A 312 -28.04 12.88 -9.16
CA ALA A 312 -28.90 12.63 -8.00
C ALA A 312 -29.19 11.14 -7.72
N ASP A 313 -28.96 10.28 -8.71
CA ASP A 313 -29.16 8.82 -8.60
C ASP A 313 -27.86 8.07 -8.22
N LEU A 314 -26.73 8.77 -8.09
CA LEU A 314 -25.40 8.19 -7.80
C LEU A 314 -25.04 7.03 -8.75
N ASN A 315 -25.25 7.25 -10.05
CA ASN A 315 -25.04 6.24 -11.10
C ASN A 315 -23.76 6.52 -11.89
N PHE A 316 -22.65 5.99 -11.39
CA PHE A 316 -21.30 6.07 -11.96
C PHE A 316 -21.08 4.95 -12.99
N ASN A 317 -21.83 5.00 -14.10
CA ASN A 317 -21.77 4.00 -15.16
C ASN A 317 -20.93 4.49 -16.35
N PHE A 318 -19.63 4.56 -16.15
CA PHE A 318 -18.66 5.05 -17.14
C PHE A 318 -17.87 3.87 -17.74
N PRO A 319 -17.99 3.62 -19.06
CA PRO A 319 -17.33 2.50 -19.70
C PRO A 319 -15.83 2.76 -19.89
N PHE A 320 -15.03 1.71 -19.74
CA PHE A 320 -13.62 1.67 -20.09
C PHE A 320 -13.41 0.98 -21.43
N ASP A 321 -12.57 1.57 -22.29
CA ASP A 321 -12.06 0.93 -23.52
C ASP A 321 -10.52 0.89 -23.49
N ALA A 322 -9.98 -0.32 -23.41
CA ALA A 322 -8.53 -0.56 -23.38
C ALA A 322 -7.78 -0.10 -24.65
N ASN A 323 -8.51 0.25 -25.72
CA ASN A 323 -7.99 0.75 -27.00
C ASN A 323 -8.28 2.24 -27.20
N SER A 324 -8.41 3.00 -26.11
CA SER A 324 -8.59 4.45 -26.15
C SER A 324 -7.54 5.17 -25.30
N GLN A 325 -7.48 6.50 -25.41
CA GLN A 325 -6.61 7.32 -24.58
C GLN A 325 -7.07 7.36 -23.12
N PRO A 326 -6.16 7.46 -22.14
CA PRO A 326 -6.54 7.67 -20.74
C PRO A 326 -7.54 8.80 -20.50
N GLN A 327 -7.41 9.91 -21.24
CA GLN A 327 -8.31 11.05 -21.14
C GLN A 327 -9.74 10.76 -21.64
N GLU A 328 -9.95 9.70 -22.42
CA GLU A 328 -11.28 9.32 -22.92
C GLU A 328 -12.07 8.48 -21.90
N TYR A 329 -11.39 7.92 -20.88
CA TYR A 329 -12.00 7.11 -19.83
C TYR A 329 -11.67 7.59 -18.41
N THR A 330 -11.28 8.86 -18.24
CA THR A 330 -11.01 9.46 -16.92
C THR A 330 -12.13 9.20 -15.93
N ASP A 331 -13.40 9.30 -16.35
CA ASP A 331 -14.53 9.06 -15.45
C ASP A 331 -14.58 7.61 -14.93
N ALA A 332 -14.27 6.63 -15.80
CA ALA A 332 -14.21 5.22 -15.42
C ALA A 332 -13.03 4.94 -14.48
N SER A 333 -11.89 5.58 -14.74
CA SER A 333 -10.67 5.51 -13.93
C SER A 333 -10.89 6.02 -12.50
N LEU A 334 -11.38 7.25 -12.36
CA LEU A 334 -11.63 7.85 -11.05
C LEU A 334 -12.77 7.16 -10.28
N THR A 335 -13.78 6.63 -10.99
CA THR A 335 -14.82 5.80 -10.38
C THR A 335 -14.25 4.51 -9.79
N ASN A 336 -13.33 3.84 -10.51
CA ASN A 336 -12.66 2.64 -10.00
C ASN A 336 -11.78 2.96 -8.79
N LEU A 337 -10.99 4.04 -8.87
CA LEU A 337 -10.14 4.50 -7.77
C LEU A 337 -10.95 4.78 -6.49
N PHE A 338 -12.06 5.51 -6.61
CA PHE A 338 -12.96 5.79 -5.50
C PHE A 338 -13.57 4.50 -4.91
N TYR A 339 -14.06 3.60 -5.77
CA TYR A 339 -14.63 2.33 -5.36
C TYR A 339 -13.62 1.50 -4.56
N VAL A 340 -12.39 1.33 -5.05
CA VAL A 340 -11.38 0.48 -4.39
C VAL A 340 -10.95 1.07 -3.06
N ASN A 341 -10.69 2.39 -2.97
CA ASN A 341 -10.37 3.05 -1.71
C ASN A 341 -11.45 2.79 -0.65
N ASN A 342 -12.73 2.97 -1.00
CA ASN A 342 -13.84 2.72 -0.08
C ASN A 342 -14.01 1.23 0.26
N LYS A 343 -13.77 0.30 -0.68
CA LYS A 343 -13.80 -1.14 -0.38
C LYS A 343 -12.69 -1.53 0.60
N VAL A 344 -11.46 -1.04 0.40
CA VAL A 344 -10.33 -1.32 1.29
C VAL A 344 -10.61 -0.76 2.68
N HIS A 345 -11.08 0.49 2.78
CA HIS A 345 -11.55 1.07 4.04
C HIS A 345 -12.55 0.15 4.74
N ASP A 346 -13.64 -0.22 4.05
CA ASP A 346 -14.71 -1.02 4.63
C ASP A 346 -14.22 -2.40 5.09
N ILE A 347 -13.30 -3.03 4.36
CA ILE A 347 -12.74 -4.35 4.72
C ILE A 347 -11.85 -4.22 5.95
N LEU A 348 -10.87 -3.32 5.91
CA LEU A 348 -9.86 -3.20 6.97
C LEU A 348 -10.42 -2.67 8.28
N TYR A 349 -11.58 -1.99 8.25
CA TYR A 349 -12.35 -1.63 9.44
C TYR A 349 -12.58 -2.84 10.36
N PHE A 350 -12.95 -4.00 9.79
CA PHE A 350 -13.22 -5.22 10.56
C PHE A 350 -11.96 -5.90 11.11
N TYR A 351 -10.80 -5.52 10.60
CA TYR A 351 -9.49 -5.96 11.09
C TYR A 351 -8.85 -4.92 12.03
N GLY A 352 -9.65 -3.94 12.47
CA GLY A 352 -9.29 -2.94 13.45
C GLY A 352 -8.46 -1.78 12.90
N PHE A 353 -8.50 -1.53 11.59
CA PHE A 353 -8.19 -0.22 11.05
C PHE A 353 -9.48 0.60 11.02
N ASP A 354 -9.98 0.88 12.23
CA ASP A 354 -11.17 1.67 12.52
C ASP A 354 -10.76 3.07 13.01
N GLU A 355 -11.72 3.86 13.48
CA GLU A 355 -11.48 5.24 13.93
C GLU A 355 -10.48 5.32 15.09
N ALA A 356 -10.43 4.30 15.96
CA ALA A 356 -9.45 4.26 17.05
C ALA A 356 -8.08 3.74 16.59
N GLY A 357 -8.07 2.91 15.54
CA GLY A 357 -6.90 2.45 14.82
C GLY A 357 -6.29 3.51 13.89
N GLY A 358 -6.88 4.71 13.79
CA GLY A 358 -6.39 5.81 12.96
C GLY A 358 -6.61 5.58 11.49
N ASN A 359 -7.81 5.10 11.11
CA ASN A 359 -8.22 5.01 9.72
C ASN A 359 -8.43 6.40 9.09
N PHE A 360 -8.80 6.43 7.81
CA PHE A 360 -8.92 7.65 7.02
C PHE A 360 -10.38 8.03 6.88
N GLN A 361 -10.83 9.03 7.65
CA GLN A 361 -12.21 9.48 7.65
C GLN A 361 -12.30 11.01 7.84
N THR A 362 -13.12 11.66 7.02
CA THR A 362 -13.47 13.07 7.21
C THR A 362 -14.17 13.28 8.55
N ASN A 363 -14.99 12.32 8.95
CA ASN A 363 -15.79 12.34 10.15
C ASN A 363 -15.84 10.93 10.75
N ASN A 364 -15.36 10.79 11.99
CA ASN A 364 -15.45 9.54 12.73
C ASN A 364 -16.83 9.34 13.37
N TYR A 365 -17.78 10.25 13.16
CA TYR A 365 -19.15 10.18 13.67
C TYR A 365 -19.21 10.04 15.20
N GLY A 366 -18.24 10.67 15.89
CA GLY A 366 -18.08 10.58 17.34
C GLY A 366 -17.49 9.26 17.83
N LYS A 367 -17.06 8.38 16.92
CA LYS A 367 -16.16 7.26 17.21
C LYS A 367 -14.72 7.77 17.11
N GLY A 368 -13.74 6.95 17.50
CA GLY A 368 -12.33 7.34 17.47
C GLY A 368 -11.78 7.81 18.82
N ARG A 369 -10.59 8.41 18.77
CA ARG A 369 -9.81 8.71 19.97
C ARG A 369 -10.31 10.01 20.60
N SER A 370 -10.34 10.08 21.92
CA SER A 370 -10.85 11.26 22.64
C SER A 370 -9.76 11.87 23.50
N GLU A 371 -9.42 13.14 23.25
CA GLU A 371 -8.49 13.91 24.08
C GLU A 371 -9.18 15.03 24.84
N VAL A 372 -8.61 15.43 25.98
CA VAL A 372 -9.08 16.59 26.74
C VAL A 372 -8.19 17.79 26.42
N ILE A 373 -8.64 18.62 25.47
CA ILE A 373 -7.97 19.87 25.12
C ILE A 373 -8.62 21.02 25.87
N LYS A 374 -7.84 21.71 26.72
CA LYS A 374 -8.28 22.88 27.49
C LYS A 374 -9.56 22.64 28.31
N GLY A 375 -9.74 21.40 28.81
CA GLY A 375 -10.89 21.00 29.63
C GLY A 375 -12.12 20.55 28.84
N ASN A 376 -12.06 20.49 27.50
CA ASN A 376 -13.11 19.94 26.65
C ASN A 376 -12.64 18.62 26.03
N THR A 377 -13.53 17.62 25.99
CA THR A 377 -13.29 16.39 25.23
C THR A 377 -13.48 16.68 23.75
N VAL A 378 -12.47 16.38 22.95
CA VAL A 378 -12.43 16.49 21.50
C VAL A 378 -12.20 15.08 20.94
N VAL A 379 -12.93 14.72 19.89
CA VAL A 379 -12.62 13.52 19.11
C VAL A 379 -11.46 13.88 18.19
N ILE A 380 -10.37 13.13 18.29
CA ILE A 380 -9.12 13.30 17.56
C ILE A 380 -9.10 12.26 16.43
N GLY A 381 -8.49 12.61 15.31
CA GLY A 381 -8.41 11.75 14.13
C GLY A 381 -9.52 11.99 13.12
N ASP A 382 -10.30 13.08 13.23
CA ASP A 382 -11.25 13.50 12.20
C ASP A 382 -10.55 14.35 11.14
N GLY A 383 -11.03 14.28 9.90
CA GLY A 383 -10.68 15.21 8.83
C GLY A 383 -9.57 14.73 7.92
N ASP A 384 -9.34 13.41 7.87
CA ASP A 384 -8.23 12.80 7.14
C ASP A 384 -8.65 11.74 6.11
N PRO A 385 -9.64 12.01 5.24
CA PRO A 385 -9.95 11.08 4.15
C PRO A 385 -8.74 10.92 3.22
N VAL A 386 -8.76 9.85 2.41
CA VAL A 386 -7.79 9.69 1.33
C VAL A 386 -8.14 10.62 0.16
N PHE A 387 -7.29 11.59 -0.11
CA PHE A 387 -7.32 12.39 -1.33
C PHE A 387 -6.58 11.63 -2.43
N ALA A 388 -7.33 11.05 -3.37
CA ALA A 388 -6.81 10.15 -4.39
C ALA A 388 -6.82 10.84 -5.77
N SER A 389 -5.67 11.32 -6.23
CA SER A 389 -5.53 11.82 -7.59
C SER A 389 -5.34 10.66 -8.56
N GLY A 390 -6.18 10.59 -9.60
CA GLY A 390 -6.03 9.64 -10.70
C GLY A 390 -5.41 10.30 -11.92
N GLN A 391 -4.71 9.52 -12.75
CA GLN A 391 -4.00 10.01 -13.94
C GLN A 391 -3.10 11.23 -13.63
N ASP A 392 -2.52 11.27 -12.43
CA ASP A 392 -1.82 12.44 -11.92
C ASP A 392 -0.61 12.75 -12.81
N ILE A 393 -0.54 13.99 -13.29
CA ILE A 393 0.42 14.45 -14.28
C ILE A 393 1.82 14.68 -13.71
N ASN A 394 1.95 14.67 -12.38
CA ASN A 394 3.22 14.93 -11.69
C ASN A 394 4.12 13.70 -11.59
N GLY A 395 3.65 12.55 -12.06
CA GLY A 395 4.42 11.30 -12.10
C GLY A 395 4.05 10.40 -13.26
N PHE A 396 4.90 9.41 -13.54
CA PHE A 396 4.66 8.34 -14.52
C PHE A 396 5.30 7.05 -14.03
N ASN A 397 4.75 5.90 -14.47
CA ASN A 397 5.26 4.56 -14.18
C ASN A 397 5.45 4.27 -12.70
N ASN A 398 4.54 4.79 -11.88
CA ASN A 398 4.67 4.77 -10.43
C ASN A 398 3.27 5.02 -9.81
N ALA A 399 3.18 4.97 -8.50
CA ALA A 399 2.13 5.54 -7.68
C ALA A 399 2.73 5.94 -6.32
N THR A 400 2.02 6.77 -5.57
CA THR A 400 2.50 7.19 -4.24
C THR A 400 1.36 7.19 -3.24
N PHE A 401 1.73 6.98 -1.98
CA PHE A 401 0.89 7.27 -0.84
C PHE A 401 1.68 8.00 0.23
N GLY A 402 1.10 9.05 0.78
CA GLY A 402 1.64 9.76 1.93
C GLY A 402 0.56 10.06 2.95
N THR A 403 0.91 9.92 4.22
CA THR A 403 0.06 10.33 5.35
C THR A 403 0.91 10.95 6.44
N ASP A 404 0.39 12.00 7.03
CA ASP A 404 0.85 12.50 8.32
C ASP A 404 0.15 11.73 9.47
N PRO A 405 0.46 12.03 10.74
CA PRO A 405 -0.28 11.51 11.89
C PRO A 405 -1.79 11.69 11.76
N ASP A 406 -2.54 10.84 12.45
CA ASP A 406 -4.00 10.82 12.48
C ASP A 406 -4.67 12.18 12.71
N GLY A 407 -5.70 12.46 11.89
CA GLY A 407 -6.37 13.76 11.78
C GLY A 407 -5.73 14.74 10.77
N GLU A 408 -4.64 14.36 10.10
CA GLU A 408 -4.13 15.06 8.92
C GLU A 408 -4.32 14.18 7.68
N ILE A 409 -4.66 14.82 6.56
CA ILE A 409 -5.06 14.14 5.32
C ILE A 409 -4.03 13.13 4.83
N ALA A 410 -4.53 12.10 4.14
CA ALA A 410 -3.71 11.20 3.34
C ALA A 410 -3.85 11.52 1.86
N ILE A 411 -2.76 11.40 1.12
CA ILE A 411 -2.70 11.67 -0.32
C ILE A 411 -2.26 10.39 -1.02
N MET A 412 -3.05 9.95 -1.99
CA MET A 412 -2.71 8.88 -2.92
C MET A 412 -2.59 9.49 -4.32
N GLN A 413 -1.49 9.25 -5.02
CA GLN A 413 -1.31 9.71 -6.39
C GLN A 413 -1.12 8.51 -7.31
N MET A 414 -2.07 8.31 -8.22
CA MET A 414 -2.05 7.23 -9.18
C MET A 414 -1.64 7.79 -10.54
N PHE A 415 -0.50 7.31 -11.06
CA PHE A 415 0.02 7.82 -12.32
C PHE A 415 -0.38 6.99 -13.52
N LEU A 416 -0.21 7.60 -14.69
CA LEU A 416 -0.18 6.86 -15.94
C LEU A 416 1.12 6.08 -16.07
N TRP A 417 1.00 4.92 -16.68
CA TRP A 417 2.08 4.02 -17.00
C TRP A 417 2.32 4.04 -18.50
N SER A 418 3.57 3.81 -18.85
CA SER A 418 4.02 3.88 -20.22
C SER A 418 3.26 2.88 -21.07
N ALA A 419 3.11 3.23 -22.34
CA ALA A 419 2.43 2.36 -23.28
C ALA A 419 3.16 1.01 -23.42
N VAL A 420 2.42 -0.08 -23.23
CA VAL A 420 2.91 -1.45 -23.34
C VAL A 420 2.31 -2.11 -24.58
N GLY A 421 3.13 -2.80 -25.37
CA GLY A 421 2.71 -3.46 -26.62
C GLY A 421 3.67 -3.22 -27.79
N GLU A 422 3.32 -3.75 -28.96
CA GLU A 422 4.06 -3.50 -30.19
C GLU A 422 3.97 -2.03 -30.60
N ALA A 423 5.04 -1.51 -31.23
CA ALA A 423 5.06 -0.14 -31.72
C ALA A 423 3.92 0.11 -32.74
N GLY A 424 3.17 1.18 -32.53
CA GLY A 424 2.16 1.63 -33.48
C GLY A 424 2.76 2.38 -34.66
N GLU A 425 1.90 2.98 -35.47
CA GLU A 425 2.27 3.81 -36.62
C GLU A 425 1.89 5.29 -36.42
N PRO A 426 2.44 5.99 -35.41
CA PRO A 426 1.99 7.34 -35.07
C PRO A 426 2.46 8.41 -36.06
N LEU A 427 3.47 8.11 -36.87
CA LEU A 427 4.02 9.04 -37.87
C LEU A 427 3.51 8.69 -39.27
N THR A 428 2.88 9.66 -39.92
CA THR A 428 2.55 9.60 -41.35
C THR A 428 3.31 10.69 -42.10
N ILE A 429 4.09 10.32 -43.11
CA ILE A 429 4.68 11.29 -44.05
C ILE A 429 3.77 11.41 -45.26
N TYR A 430 3.44 12.64 -45.63
CA TYR A 430 2.59 12.96 -46.77
C TYR A 430 3.41 13.35 -48.01
N ASP A 431 4.47 14.14 -47.80
CA ASP A 431 5.37 14.60 -48.84
C ASP A 431 6.83 14.54 -48.32
N PRO A 432 7.81 14.25 -49.19
CA PRO A 432 7.67 13.95 -50.62
C PRO A 432 7.15 12.52 -50.91
N GLU A 433 6.55 12.29 -52.09
CA GLU A 433 5.88 11.03 -52.47
C GLU A 433 6.75 9.77 -52.29
N ASN A 434 8.07 9.86 -52.47
CA ASN A 434 9.00 8.74 -52.29
C ASN A 434 9.25 8.35 -50.81
N LEU A 435 8.82 9.20 -49.87
CA LEU A 435 8.80 8.93 -48.43
C LEU A 435 7.36 8.82 -47.89
N ALA A 436 6.34 9.01 -48.72
CA ALA A 436 4.97 8.98 -48.24
C ALA A 436 4.60 7.60 -47.68
N GLY A 437 3.97 7.58 -46.50
CA GLY A 437 3.63 6.35 -45.81
C GLY A 437 3.53 6.51 -44.30
N LYS A 438 3.10 5.43 -43.66
CA LYS A 438 3.06 5.29 -42.22
C LYS A 438 4.36 4.66 -41.70
N TYR A 439 4.80 5.09 -40.54
CA TYR A 439 6.07 4.72 -39.94
C TYR A 439 5.87 4.20 -38.53
N THR A 440 6.47 3.04 -38.26
CA THR A 440 6.49 2.45 -36.93
C THR A 440 7.34 3.27 -35.97
N ALA A 441 6.78 3.60 -34.81
CA ALA A 441 7.48 4.39 -33.79
C ALA A 441 6.91 4.13 -32.39
N TYR A 442 7.71 4.43 -31.36
CA TYR A 442 7.25 4.44 -29.97
C TYR A 442 7.09 5.88 -29.47
N PRO A 443 5.95 6.24 -28.86
CA PRO A 443 5.85 7.48 -28.08
C PRO A 443 6.73 7.41 -26.83
N ALA A 444 7.28 8.55 -26.41
CA ALA A 444 8.05 8.64 -25.18
C ALA A 444 7.21 8.34 -23.93
N SER A 445 7.87 7.80 -22.90
CA SER A 445 7.28 7.59 -21.57
C SER A 445 7.12 8.88 -20.75
N PHE A 446 7.65 10.00 -21.24
CA PHE A 446 7.61 11.32 -20.62
C PHE A 446 6.92 12.34 -21.53
N GLY A 447 6.56 13.49 -20.97
CA GLY A 447 5.79 14.51 -21.67
C GLY A 447 4.34 14.07 -21.95
N PRO A 448 3.56 14.89 -22.67
CA PRO A 448 2.18 14.54 -23.02
C PRO A 448 2.12 13.37 -24.01
N SER A 449 0.97 12.67 -24.02
CA SER A 449 0.64 11.70 -25.07
C SER A 449 0.63 12.38 -26.46
N LEU A 450 0.70 11.55 -27.51
CA LEU A 450 0.47 12.06 -28.85
C LEU A 450 -0.98 12.58 -28.97
N PRO A 451 -1.24 13.54 -29.86
CA PRO A 451 -2.56 14.14 -29.95
C PRO A 451 -3.55 13.18 -30.64
N ALA A 452 -4.78 13.12 -30.12
CA ALA A 452 -5.88 12.37 -30.74
C ALA A 452 -6.29 12.96 -32.11
N GLN A 453 -6.06 14.26 -32.30
CA GLN A 453 -6.15 14.92 -33.60
C GLN A 453 -4.77 15.05 -34.22
N GLU A 454 -4.65 14.75 -35.50
CA GLU A 454 -3.36 14.78 -36.19
C GLU A 454 -2.66 16.15 -36.11
N LEU A 455 -1.46 16.17 -35.53
CA LEU A 455 -0.54 17.29 -35.57
C LEU A 455 0.28 17.21 -36.86
N ARG A 456 -0.25 17.79 -37.93
CA ARG A 456 0.43 17.88 -39.24
C ARG A 456 1.30 19.13 -39.34
N ARG A 457 2.62 18.97 -39.50
CA ARG A 457 3.60 20.05 -39.63
C ARG A 457 4.77 19.61 -40.52
N ILE A 458 5.54 20.61 -40.97
CA ILE A 458 6.82 20.34 -41.64
C ILE A 458 7.85 19.84 -40.63
N LEU A 459 8.61 18.82 -41.00
CA LEU A 459 9.73 18.29 -40.25
C LEU A 459 10.99 19.12 -40.56
N VAL A 460 11.73 19.50 -39.52
CA VAL A 460 12.96 20.30 -39.62
C VAL A 460 14.04 19.65 -38.75
N LEU A 461 15.25 19.53 -39.29
CA LEU A 461 16.41 19.07 -38.53
C LEU A 461 16.80 20.13 -37.50
N GLY A 462 16.90 19.75 -36.24
CA GLY A 462 17.53 20.61 -35.24
C GLY A 462 19.05 20.40 -35.29
N THR A 463 19.79 21.49 -35.50
CA THR A 463 21.25 21.47 -35.51
C THR A 463 21.79 22.17 -34.28
N ASP A 464 22.85 21.63 -33.66
CA ASP A 464 23.50 22.23 -32.49
C ASP A 464 24.94 22.71 -32.79
N THR A 465 25.62 23.24 -31.75
CA THR A 465 26.95 23.82 -31.88
C THR A 465 28.10 22.81 -31.75
N ASN A 466 27.86 21.60 -31.24
CA ASN A 466 28.91 20.65 -30.81
C ASN A 466 29.99 21.27 -29.89
N GLU A 467 29.68 22.33 -29.14
CA GLU A 467 30.68 23.04 -28.32
C GLU A 467 30.85 22.46 -26.90
N GLY A 468 30.04 21.49 -26.49
CA GLY A 468 29.97 21.04 -25.08
C GLY A 468 29.84 19.53 -24.83
N SER A 469 29.66 18.67 -25.84
CA SER A 469 29.47 17.22 -25.64
C SER A 469 30.63 16.33 -26.16
N ASP A 470 30.68 15.07 -25.70
CA ASP A 470 31.56 14.01 -26.24
C ASP A 470 31.12 13.53 -27.65
N SER A 471 30.08 14.15 -28.23
CA SER A 471 29.51 13.82 -29.54
C SER A 471 30.03 14.77 -30.61
N THR A 472 30.11 14.28 -31.85
CA THR A 472 30.44 15.10 -33.03
C THR A 472 29.28 15.15 -34.03
N ASP A 473 28.08 14.73 -33.61
CA ASP A 473 26.90 14.68 -34.46
C ASP A 473 26.07 15.96 -34.25
N GLU A 474 26.15 16.89 -35.21
CA GLU A 474 25.42 18.17 -35.21
C GLU A 474 23.89 18.00 -35.09
N LEU A 475 23.35 16.80 -35.29
CA LEU A 475 21.91 16.51 -35.22
C LEU A 475 21.47 15.87 -33.90
N ASP A 476 22.37 15.68 -32.94
CA ASP A 476 21.96 15.01 -31.72
C ASP A 476 21.22 15.94 -30.75
N GLY A 477 21.40 17.26 -30.80
CA GLY A 477 20.67 18.19 -29.94
C GLY A 477 21.10 18.05 -28.47
N CYS A 478 22.38 17.76 -28.23
CA CYS A 478 22.98 17.73 -26.90
C CYS A 478 23.61 19.08 -26.51
N ASP A 479 23.77 19.97 -27.47
CA ASP A 479 24.38 21.29 -27.30
C ASP A 479 23.38 22.41 -27.68
N PRO A 480 23.71 23.70 -27.41
CA PRO A 480 22.86 24.81 -27.82
C PRO A 480 22.52 24.79 -29.32
N LEU A 481 21.25 25.01 -29.66
CA LEU A 481 20.79 24.97 -31.06
C LEU A 481 21.36 26.13 -31.89
N THR A 482 21.80 25.83 -33.11
CA THR A 482 22.27 26.81 -34.10
C THR A 482 21.15 27.37 -34.97
N ASN A 483 20.02 26.64 -35.08
CA ASN A 483 18.87 27.02 -35.91
C ASN A 483 17.51 27.09 -35.14
N PRO A 484 17.44 27.64 -33.91
CA PRO A 484 16.22 27.59 -33.10
C PRO A 484 15.01 28.24 -33.79
N THR A 485 15.20 29.30 -34.57
CA THR A 485 14.11 29.96 -35.30
C THR A 485 13.47 29.10 -36.37
N ASP A 486 14.18 28.09 -36.89
CA ASP A 486 13.66 27.21 -37.95
C ASP A 486 12.71 26.14 -37.39
N LEU A 487 12.76 25.91 -36.07
CA LEU A 487 11.94 24.92 -35.38
C LEU A 487 10.57 25.47 -34.92
N GLU A 488 10.38 26.80 -34.92
CA GLU A 488 9.16 27.44 -34.41
C GLU A 488 7.90 26.95 -35.16
N GLY A 489 6.98 26.33 -34.42
CA GLY A 489 5.74 25.77 -34.95
C GLY A 489 5.90 24.50 -35.78
N LYS A 490 7.08 23.85 -35.78
CA LYS A 490 7.45 22.67 -36.58
C LYS A 490 7.58 21.40 -35.74
N ILE A 491 7.82 20.27 -36.42
CA ILE A 491 8.26 19.03 -35.76
C ILE A 491 9.79 18.97 -35.88
N ALA A 492 10.48 19.00 -34.74
CA ALA A 492 11.93 18.90 -34.71
C ALA A 492 12.36 17.45 -34.91
N VAL A 493 13.43 17.23 -35.67
CA VAL A 493 14.03 15.90 -35.89
C VAL A 493 15.47 15.94 -35.38
N PHE A 494 15.77 15.06 -34.42
CA PHE A 494 17.10 14.86 -33.86
C PHE A 494 17.53 13.40 -34.01
N ARG A 495 18.83 13.14 -33.92
CA ARG A 495 19.38 11.79 -33.76
C ARG A 495 19.66 11.49 -32.28
N ARG A 496 19.52 10.23 -31.90
CA ARG A 496 19.93 9.75 -30.57
C ARG A 496 21.44 10.01 -30.38
N GLY A 497 21.80 10.58 -29.24
CA GLY A 497 23.17 10.94 -28.88
C GLY A 497 23.55 10.42 -27.50
N SER A 498 24.49 11.11 -26.85
CA SER A 498 25.00 10.78 -25.50
C SER A 498 24.22 11.43 -24.36
N CYS A 499 23.52 12.53 -24.61
CA CYS A 499 22.68 13.25 -23.65
C CYS A 499 21.29 12.63 -23.48
N ASN A 500 20.57 13.06 -22.43
CA ASN A 500 19.26 12.52 -22.09
C ASN A 500 18.20 12.88 -23.14
N PHE A 501 17.17 12.05 -23.30
CA PHE A 501 16.08 12.33 -24.23
C PHE A 501 15.27 13.57 -23.84
N THR A 502 15.05 13.79 -22.54
CA THR A 502 14.34 14.96 -22.01
C THR A 502 15.04 16.27 -22.37
N GLU A 503 16.38 16.30 -22.29
CA GLU A 503 17.21 17.45 -22.65
C GLU A 503 17.01 17.85 -24.13
N LYS A 504 16.97 16.88 -25.04
CA LYS A 504 16.71 17.12 -26.47
C LYS A 504 15.32 17.72 -26.69
N VAL A 505 14.32 17.15 -26.00
CA VAL A 505 12.92 17.57 -26.16
C VAL A 505 12.69 18.97 -25.59
N ILE A 506 13.24 19.28 -24.41
CA ILE A 506 13.12 20.62 -23.82
C ILE A 506 13.87 21.67 -24.65
N LEU A 507 15.01 21.32 -25.26
CA LEU A 507 15.73 22.22 -26.19
C LEU A 507 14.87 22.58 -27.41
N ALA A 508 14.24 21.60 -28.06
CA ALA A 508 13.31 21.87 -29.17
C ALA A 508 12.06 22.63 -28.73
N GLN A 509 11.50 22.30 -27.56
CA GLN A 509 10.36 23.03 -26.99
C GLN A 509 10.67 24.51 -26.78
N ASN A 510 11.84 24.81 -26.19
CA ASN A 510 12.29 26.18 -25.97
C ASN A 510 12.54 26.95 -27.28
N ALA A 511 12.82 26.23 -28.38
CA ALA A 511 12.88 26.78 -29.73
C ALA A 511 11.49 26.93 -30.41
N GLY A 512 10.40 26.57 -29.72
CA GLY A 512 9.04 26.69 -30.21
C GLY A 512 8.54 25.52 -31.07
N ALA A 513 9.24 24.38 -31.08
CA ALA A 513 8.75 23.17 -31.73
C ALA A 513 7.45 22.66 -31.07
N LEU A 514 6.61 21.97 -31.84
CA LEU A 514 5.34 21.42 -31.35
C LEU A 514 5.38 19.91 -31.08
N ALA A 515 6.41 19.22 -31.56
CA ALA A 515 6.72 17.83 -31.25
C ALA A 515 8.15 17.49 -31.68
N VAL A 516 8.67 16.36 -31.23
CA VAL A 516 10.04 15.90 -31.54
C VAL A 516 10.05 14.46 -32.06
N ILE A 517 10.81 14.20 -33.12
CA ILE A 517 11.13 12.87 -33.61
C ILE A 517 12.60 12.60 -33.32
N ILE A 518 12.87 11.53 -32.58
CA ILE A 518 14.23 11.07 -32.27
C ILE A 518 14.53 9.85 -33.13
N VAL A 519 15.54 9.96 -33.98
CA VAL A 519 16.02 8.89 -34.84
C VAL A 519 17.03 8.05 -34.06
N ASN A 520 16.79 6.73 -33.96
CA ASN A 520 17.77 5.86 -33.32
C ASN A 520 19.12 5.91 -34.09
N ASN A 521 20.23 5.84 -33.36
CA ASN A 521 21.58 5.98 -33.92
C ASN A 521 22.27 4.64 -34.19
N ASN A 522 21.62 3.53 -33.85
CA ASN A 522 22.09 2.17 -34.10
C ASN A 522 20.96 1.31 -34.72
N GLU A 523 21.31 0.10 -35.17
CA GLU A 523 20.36 -0.85 -35.81
C GLU A 523 19.54 -1.66 -34.78
N ASP A 524 19.64 -1.34 -33.49
CA ASP A 524 18.86 -2.03 -32.46
C ASP A 524 17.36 -1.69 -32.62
N PRO A 525 16.45 -2.58 -32.16
CA PRO A 525 15.02 -2.29 -32.14
C PRO A 525 14.73 -0.94 -31.48
N ILE A 526 13.76 -0.20 -32.02
CA ILE A 526 13.23 0.98 -31.35
C ILE A 526 12.68 0.58 -29.98
N PHE A 527 12.80 1.50 -29.03
CA PHE A 527 12.29 1.33 -27.68
C PHE A 527 11.63 2.63 -27.24
N GLN A 528 10.79 2.53 -26.23
CA GLN A 528 10.17 3.68 -25.62
C GLN A 528 11.20 4.52 -24.89
N MET A 529 11.29 5.80 -25.24
CA MET A 529 12.26 6.72 -24.63
C MET A 529 11.88 7.00 -23.17
N GLY A 530 12.84 6.76 -22.26
CA GLY A 530 12.74 7.02 -20.82
C GLY A 530 13.16 8.43 -20.42
N GLY A 531 12.64 8.93 -19.31
CA GLY A 531 13.03 10.22 -18.72
C GLY A 531 11.95 10.78 -17.79
N SER A 532 12.26 11.85 -17.07
CA SER A 532 11.28 12.63 -16.31
C SER A 532 11.69 14.10 -16.32
N ASP A 533 10.81 14.94 -16.85
CA ASP A 533 10.93 16.40 -16.82
C ASP A 533 9.52 17.01 -16.96
N PRO A 534 8.96 17.59 -15.88
CA PRO A 534 7.59 18.11 -15.88
C PRO A 534 7.43 19.38 -16.74
N GLU A 535 8.53 20.04 -17.13
CA GLU A 535 8.45 21.22 -18.00
C GLU A 535 8.17 20.84 -19.45
N ILE A 536 8.30 19.56 -19.82
CA ILE A 536 8.00 19.07 -21.17
C ILE A 536 6.49 19.01 -21.40
N THR A 537 6.03 19.85 -22.31
CA THR A 537 4.63 20.04 -22.73
C THR A 537 4.38 19.70 -24.20
N ILE A 538 5.39 19.16 -24.91
CA ILE A 538 5.27 18.68 -26.29
C ILE A 538 5.53 17.17 -26.40
N PRO A 539 4.80 16.44 -27.28
CA PRO A 539 4.99 15.01 -27.44
C PRO A 539 6.26 14.68 -28.22
N SER A 540 6.79 13.47 -28.01
CA SER A 540 7.93 12.96 -28.78
C SER A 540 7.83 11.47 -29.10
N ILE A 541 8.45 11.06 -30.22
CA ILE A 541 8.50 9.67 -30.67
C ILE A 541 9.92 9.24 -31.04
N MET A 542 10.20 7.94 -30.94
CA MET A 542 11.41 7.32 -31.51
C MET A 542 11.09 6.51 -32.77
N VAL A 543 11.85 6.76 -33.84
CA VAL A 543 11.82 5.97 -35.08
C VAL A 543 13.11 5.18 -35.28
N SER A 544 13.04 4.15 -36.14
CA SER A 544 14.19 3.32 -36.46
C SER A 544 15.30 4.13 -37.12
N LYS A 545 16.55 3.66 -37.02
CA LYS A 545 17.66 4.26 -37.76
C LYS A 545 17.41 4.26 -39.27
N ALA A 546 16.95 3.14 -39.80
CA ALA A 546 16.71 2.97 -41.24
C ALA A 546 15.68 3.97 -41.79
N ASP A 547 14.57 4.19 -41.08
CA ASP A 547 13.56 5.14 -41.50
C ASP A 547 13.96 6.59 -41.24
N GLY A 548 14.55 6.85 -40.08
CA GLY A 548 15.00 8.18 -39.72
C GLY A 548 16.10 8.70 -40.64
N ASP A 549 17.06 7.87 -41.05
CA ASP A 549 18.09 8.28 -42.02
C ASP A 549 17.50 8.61 -43.41
N ARG A 550 16.42 7.94 -43.82
CA ARG A 550 15.71 8.28 -45.06
C ARG A 550 15.03 9.65 -44.96
N ILE A 551 14.44 9.95 -43.81
CA ILE A 551 13.82 11.26 -43.53
C ILE A 551 14.90 12.35 -43.49
N ILE A 552 15.95 12.16 -42.69
CA ILE A 552 17.07 13.09 -42.56
C ILE A 552 17.69 13.38 -43.93
N GLY A 553 18.07 12.35 -44.69
CA GLY A 553 18.70 12.52 -46.00
C GLY A 553 17.82 13.24 -47.03
N SER A 554 16.50 13.15 -46.91
CA SER A 554 15.57 13.93 -47.75
C SER A 554 15.56 15.41 -47.40
N ILE A 555 15.57 15.74 -46.09
CA ILE A 555 15.63 17.12 -45.60
C ILE A 555 16.98 17.75 -45.98
N GLU A 556 18.09 17.03 -45.80
CA GLU A 556 19.44 17.48 -46.19
C GLU A 556 19.57 17.71 -47.71
N SER A 557 18.82 16.95 -48.51
CA SER A 557 18.75 17.13 -49.97
C SER A 557 17.90 18.34 -50.39
N GLY A 558 17.35 19.09 -49.43
CA GLY A 558 16.55 20.30 -49.66
C GLY A 558 15.07 20.05 -49.93
N ASN A 559 14.57 18.83 -49.72
CA ASN A 559 13.13 18.55 -49.85
C ASN A 559 12.38 19.00 -48.60
N THR A 560 11.18 19.55 -48.79
CA THR A 560 10.25 19.78 -47.68
C THR A 560 9.59 18.46 -47.32
N VAL A 561 9.69 18.05 -46.05
CA VAL A 561 9.02 16.84 -45.54
C VAL A 561 7.82 17.26 -44.70
N ASP A 562 6.61 16.92 -45.16
CA ASP A 562 5.35 17.19 -44.47
C ASP A 562 4.88 15.93 -43.76
N GLY A 563 4.79 15.97 -42.43
CA GLY A 563 4.47 14.83 -41.59
C GLY A 563 3.35 15.13 -40.60
N GLY A 564 2.56 14.11 -40.30
CA GLY A 564 1.52 14.10 -39.27
C GLY A 564 1.90 13.17 -38.13
N LEU A 565 1.70 13.65 -36.91
CA LEU A 565 1.73 12.83 -35.71
C LEU A 565 0.31 12.67 -35.17
N ILE A 566 -0.11 11.43 -34.99
CA ILE A 566 -1.38 11.08 -34.34
C ILE A 566 -1.11 9.96 -33.37
N ASP A 567 -1.85 9.92 -32.25
CA ASP A 567 -1.78 8.75 -31.41
C ASP A 567 -2.48 7.55 -32.07
N ALA A 568 -1.69 6.57 -32.47
CA ALA A 568 -2.16 5.31 -33.06
C ALA A 568 -1.90 4.12 -32.11
N GLY A 569 -1.66 4.40 -30.83
CA GLY A 569 -1.21 3.44 -29.85
C GLY A 569 0.27 3.01 -30.02
N PRO A 570 0.77 2.13 -29.14
CA PRO A 570 0.09 1.63 -27.96
C PRO A 570 -0.23 2.78 -26.99
N TYR A 571 -1.36 2.69 -26.30
CA TYR A 571 -1.79 3.73 -25.36
C TYR A 571 -1.17 3.51 -23.99
N ARG A 572 -0.96 4.59 -23.25
CA ARG A 572 -0.55 4.55 -21.85
C ARG A 572 -1.57 3.74 -21.03
N ARG A 573 -1.09 3.00 -20.04
CA ARG A 573 -1.94 2.27 -19.10
C ARG A 573 -2.23 3.15 -17.89
N ASP A 574 -3.36 2.91 -17.24
CA ASP A 574 -3.81 3.72 -16.12
C ASP A 574 -3.67 2.94 -14.82
N GLY A 575 -2.83 3.41 -13.89
CA GLY A 575 -2.61 2.76 -12.61
C GLY A 575 -3.87 2.71 -11.74
N SER A 576 -4.81 3.64 -11.92
CA SER A 576 -6.11 3.67 -11.21
C SER A 576 -7.08 2.55 -11.64
N LEU A 577 -6.71 1.72 -12.62
CA LEU A 577 -7.44 0.53 -13.01
C LEU A 577 -6.78 -0.77 -12.53
N ASP A 578 -5.58 -0.69 -11.95
CA ASP A 578 -4.90 -1.84 -11.32
C ASP A 578 -5.21 -1.82 -9.81
N ASN A 579 -6.14 -2.67 -9.40
CA ASN A 579 -6.60 -2.74 -8.02
C ASN A 579 -5.48 -3.19 -7.06
N VAL A 580 -4.50 -3.97 -7.52
CA VAL A 580 -3.36 -4.35 -6.68
C VAL A 580 -2.51 -3.13 -6.36
N ILE A 581 -2.28 -2.24 -7.34
CA ILE A 581 -1.54 -0.98 -7.09
C ILE A 581 -2.32 -0.08 -6.14
N ILE A 582 -3.62 0.12 -6.34
CA ILE A 582 -4.42 0.96 -5.44
C ILE A 582 -4.39 0.44 -3.99
N VAL A 583 -4.54 -0.87 -3.82
CA VAL A 583 -4.50 -1.50 -2.49
C VAL A 583 -3.09 -1.43 -1.88
N HIS A 584 -2.04 -1.57 -2.71
CA HIS A 584 -0.66 -1.41 -2.29
C HIS A 584 -0.43 0.00 -1.71
N GLU A 585 -0.80 1.04 -2.45
CA GLU A 585 -0.68 2.43 -1.98
C GLU A 585 -1.47 2.64 -0.68
N TYR A 586 -2.71 2.17 -0.59
CA TYR A 586 -3.48 2.25 0.65
C TYR A 586 -2.79 1.51 1.81
N GLY A 587 -2.11 0.40 1.52
CA GLY A 587 -1.34 -0.39 2.47
C GLY A 587 -0.18 0.37 3.12
N HIS A 588 0.40 1.35 2.43
CA HIS A 588 1.36 2.27 3.04
C HIS A 588 0.72 3.08 4.16
N GLY A 589 -0.43 3.69 3.90
CA GLY A 589 -1.19 4.42 4.91
C GLY A 589 -1.53 3.57 6.12
N VAL A 590 -2.01 2.35 5.89
CA VAL A 590 -2.35 1.38 6.95
C VAL A 590 -1.13 1.05 7.80
N SER A 591 -0.04 0.64 7.17
CA SER A 591 1.16 0.22 7.91
C SER A 591 1.84 1.36 8.66
N MET A 592 1.82 2.58 8.11
CA MET A 592 2.32 3.80 8.77
C MET A 592 1.47 4.20 9.97
N ARG A 593 0.13 4.14 9.88
CA ARG A 593 -0.79 4.47 10.99
C ARG A 593 -0.78 3.42 12.11
N LEU A 594 -0.64 2.14 11.77
CA LEU A 594 -0.68 1.06 12.76
C LEU A 594 0.66 0.87 13.49
N THR A 595 1.80 1.03 12.80
CA THR A 595 3.12 0.79 13.39
C THR A 595 3.53 1.94 14.31
N GLY A 596 3.70 1.66 15.60
CA GLY A 596 3.97 2.71 16.59
C GLY A 596 2.74 3.57 16.94
N GLY A 597 1.58 3.23 16.39
CA GLY A 597 0.29 3.85 16.65
C GLY A 597 0.01 5.12 15.82
N PRO A 598 -1.26 5.55 15.76
CA PRO A 598 -1.75 6.53 14.77
C PRO A 598 -1.07 7.90 14.78
N ASP A 599 -0.44 8.28 15.89
CA ASP A 599 0.24 9.56 16.03
C ASP A 599 1.71 9.55 15.57
N THR A 600 2.25 8.37 15.23
CA THR A 600 3.68 8.17 14.96
C THR A 600 3.91 7.47 13.62
N VAL A 601 3.85 8.22 12.53
CA VAL A 601 4.02 7.68 11.15
C VAL A 601 5.48 7.53 10.70
N ASP A 602 6.45 7.97 11.51
CA ASP A 602 7.89 7.87 11.23
C ASP A 602 8.48 6.47 11.53
N CYS A 603 7.66 5.46 11.81
CA CYS A 603 8.17 4.15 12.26
C CYS A 603 8.70 3.24 11.15
N LEU A 604 8.39 3.53 9.88
CA LEU A 604 8.76 2.69 8.72
C LEU A 604 9.65 3.44 7.72
N GLU A 605 10.74 4.01 8.23
CA GLU A 605 11.68 4.78 7.40
C GLU A 605 12.47 3.88 6.46
N THR A 606 12.48 4.21 5.17
CA THR A 606 13.24 3.50 4.14
C THR A 606 14.77 3.62 4.28
N CYS A 607 15.26 4.72 4.84
CA CYS A 607 16.68 4.94 5.07
C CYS A 607 16.95 5.89 6.22
N THR A 608 18.12 5.77 6.85
CA THR A 608 18.52 6.62 7.97
C THR A 608 19.04 8.00 7.54
N ARG A 609 19.43 8.16 6.27
CA ARG A 609 19.95 9.42 5.73
C ARG A 609 19.50 9.63 4.28
N ARG A 610 19.03 10.84 4.01
CA ARG A 610 18.69 11.33 2.66
C ARG A 610 19.59 12.50 2.28
N ASP A 611 19.83 12.68 0.99
CA ASP A 611 20.40 13.90 0.44
C ASP A 611 19.30 14.97 0.22
N ALA A 612 19.68 16.13 -0.31
CA ALA A 612 18.76 17.26 -0.51
C ALA A 612 17.73 17.02 -1.62
N ASP A 613 17.98 16.04 -2.49
CA ASP A 613 17.08 15.63 -3.58
C ASP A 613 16.19 14.45 -3.16
N GLY A 614 16.22 14.10 -1.86
CA GLY A 614 15.41 13.06 -1.26
C GLY A 614 15.91 11.63 -1.47
N ASN A 615 17.04 11.44 -2.16
CA ASN A 615 17.59 10.12 -2.41
C ASN A 615 18.22 9.55 -1.13
N CYS A 616 18.00 8.27 -0.89
CA CYS A 616 18.70 7.56 0.18
C CYS A 616 20.20 7.51 -0.11
N VAL A 617 21.00 7.91 0.88
CA VAL A 617 22.46 7.83 0.76
C VAL A 617 22.87 6.36 0.73
N GLY A 618 23.75 5.99 -0.20
CA GLY A 618 24.21 4.61 -0.35
C GLY A 618 24.69 3.99 0.97
N GLY A 619 24.21 2.78 1.28
CA GLY A 619 24.52 2.06 2.53
C GLY A 619 23.72 2.50 3.76
N THR A 620 22.67 3.31 3.59
CA THR A 620 21.83 3.79 4.72
C THR A 620 20.40 3.28 4.69
N PHE A 621 20.09 2.36 3.78
CA PHE A 621 18.78 1.70 3.70
C PHE A 621 18.51 0.83 4.93
N THR A 622 17.28 0.88 5.41
CA THR A 622 16.81 0.06 6.52
C THR A 622 16.25 -1.27 6.02
N GLU A 623 15.97 -2.17 6.96
CA GLU A 623 15.34 -3.47 6.73
C GLU A 623 13.81 -3.44 6.93
N GLN A 624 13.19 -2.27 6.76
CA GLN A 624 11.77 -2.07 7.07
C GLN A 624 10.82 -2.86 6.12
N MET A 625 9.62 -3.19 6.59
CA MET A 625 8.68 -4.12 5.95
C MET A 625 7.48 -3.46 5.22
N GLY A 626 7.40 -2.14 5.20
CA GLY A 626 6.37 -1.28 4.59
C GLY A 626 5.86 -1.77 3.23
N GLU A 627 6.78 -1.83 2.26
CA GLU A 627 6.52 -2.33 0.90
C GLU A 627 5.93 -3.75 0.88
N GLY A 628 6.39 -4.60 1.81
CA GLY A 628 5.93 -5.98 1.89
C GLY A 628 4.53 -6.10 2.49
N TRP A 629 4.16 -5.27 3.46
CA TRP A 629 2.77 -5.20 3.93
C TRP A 629 1.83 -4.70 2.84
N SER A 630 2.25 -3.70 2.08
CA SER A 630 1.48 -3.16 0.95
C SER A 630 1.26 -4.19 -0.15
N ASP A 631 2.32 -4.87 -0.60
CA ASP A 631 2.20 -5.98 -1.57
C ASP A 631 1.30 -7.10 -1.03
N TYR A 632 1.45 -7.47 0.25
CA TYR A 632 0.63 -8.49 0.87
C TYR A 632 -0.86 -8.15 0.87
N LEU A 633 -1.23 -6.91 1.24
CA LEU A 633 -2.62 -6.46 1.21
C LEU A 633 -3.18 -6.49 -0.22
N GLY A 634 -2.41 -6.03 -1.20
CA GLY A 634 -2.77 -6.07 -2.62
C GLY A 634 -3.05 -7.50 -3.11
N LEU A 635 -2.14 -8.43 -2.80
CA LEU A 635 -2.27 -9.85 -3.17
C LEU A 635 -3.47 -10.52 -2.50
N LEU A 636 -3.66 -10.29 -1.21
CA LEU A 636 -4.70 -10.98 -0.43
C LEU A 636 -6.09 -10.47 -0.79
N LEU A 637 -6.28 -9.16 -0.96
CA LEU A 637 -7.59 -8.59 -1.30
C LEU A 637 -8.01 -8.82 -2.75
N THR A 638 -7.07 -9.23 -3.61
CA THR A 638 -7.31 -9.69 -4.98
C THR A 638 -7.19 -11.20 -5.15
N MET A 639 -7.09 -11.95 -4.04
CA MET A 639 -7.03 -13.40 -4.08
C MET A 639 -8.39 -14.00 -4.45
N GLN A 640 -8.38 -14.96 -5.36
CA GLN A 640 -9.58 -15.64 -5.86
C GLN A 640 -9.67 -17.07 -5.35
N SER A 641 -10.90 -17.59 -5.23
CA SER A 641 -11.12 -18.98 -4.77
C SER A 641 -10.55 -20.07 -5.69
N THR A 642 -10.18 -19.69 -6.91
CA THR A 642 -9.58 -20.56 -7.93
C THR A 642 -8.06 -20.51 -7.92
N ASP A 643 -7.45 -19.60 -7.17
CA ASP A 643 -5.99 -19.51 -7.08
C ASP A 643 -5.40 -20.76 -6.45
N THR A 644 -4.13 -21.01 -6.72
CA THR A 644 -3.38 -22.12 -6.13
C THR A 644 -2.06 -21.65 -5.53
N PRO A 645 -1.53 -22.35 -4.51
CA PRO A 645 -0.31 -21.91 -3.82
C PRO A 645 0.91 -21.82 -4.73
N GLN A 646 1.01 -22.64 -5.77
CA GLN A 646 2.15 -22.65 -6.70
C GLN A 646 1.98 -21.68 -7.87
N GLN A 647 0.81 -21.03 -8.02
CA GLN A 647 0.56 -20.08 -9.09
C GLN A 647 1.55 -18.91 -9.03
N SER A 648 2.03 -18.49 -10.19
CA SER A 648 2.81 -17.27 -10.34
C SER A 648 1.87 -16.06 -10.26
N ARG A 649 2.00 -15.22 -9.21
CA ARG A 649 1.26 -13.95 -9.09
C ARG A 649 2.20 -12.75 -9.14
N PRO A 650 2.41 -12.12 -10.30
CA PRO A 650 3.15 -10.86 -10.41
C PRO A 650 2.38 -9.67 -9.80
N ILE A 651 3.07 -8.55 -9.57
CA ILE A 651 2.46 -7.25 -9.21
C ILE A 651 2.59 -6.29 -10.38
N GLY A 652 1.56 -5.49 -10.63
CA GLY A 652 1.53 -4.46 -11.67
C GLY A 652 1.54 -5.06 -13.08
N ASN A 653 1.01 -6.26 -13.23
CA ASN A 653 1.06 -6.99 -14.49
C ASN A 653 0.37 -6.20 -15.61
N TYR A 654 -0.83 -5.68 -15.35
CA TYR A 654 -1.59 -4.90 -16.34
C TYR A 654 -0.85 -3.65 -16.86
N VAL A 655 -0.12 -2.97 -15.98
CA VAL A 655 0.55 -1.71 -16.33
C VAL A 655 1.90 -1.91 -17.01
N VAL A 656 2.56 -3.08 -16.84
CA VAL A 656 3.87 -3.37 -17.44
C VAL A 656 3.86 -4.45 -18.52
N GLN A 657 2.73 -5.12 -18.74
CA GLN A 657 2.60 -6.22 -19.70
C GLN A 657 1.67 -5.86 -20.88
N GLY A 658 2.12 -6.22 -22.09
CA GLY A 658 1.24 -6.31 -23.27
C GLY A 658 0.42 -7.62 -23.28
N GLU A 659 -0.02 -8.12 -24.43
CA GLU A 659 -0.90 -9.31 -24.53
C GLU A 659 -0.25 -10.69 -24.19
N ASN A 660 0.87 -10.76 -23.47
CA ASN A 660 1.56 -12.03 -23.17
C ASN A 660 1.38 -12.43 -21.71
N ASP A 661 0.96 -13.64 -21.36
CA ASP A 661 0.58 -14.02 -19.98
C ASP A 661 1.76 -14.40 -19.03
N GLU A 662 3.04 -14.20 -19.44
CA GLU A 662 4.22 -14.74 -18.74
C GLU A 662 5.22 -13.64 -18.28
N THR A 663 4.79 -12.60 -17.54
CA THR A 663 5.74 -11.61 -16.96
C THR A 663 6.05 -11.85 -15.49
N LEU A 664 7.17 -11.24 -15.05
CA LEU A 664 7.59 -11.14 -13.66
C LEU A 664 6.84 -10.03 -12.89
N GLY A 665 6.11 -9.16 -13.58
CA GLY A 665 5.64 -7.89 -13.01
C GLY A 665 6.79 -6.95 -12.65
N ILE A 666 6.55 -6.11 -11.63
CA ILE A 666 7.49 -5.06 -11.19
C ILE A 666 8.36 -5.44 -9.99
N ARG A 667 8.25 -6.68 -9.50
CA ARG A 667 9.05 -7.22 -8.39
C ARG A 667 10.12 -8.18 -8.94
N PRO A 668 11.20 -8.47 -8.19
CA PRO A 668 12.26 -9.37 -8.66
C PRO A 668 11.76 -10.76 -9.08
N PHE A 669 10.72 -11.25 -8.38
CA PHE A 669 10.04 -12.50 -8.68
C PHE A 669 8.53 -12.34 -8.43
N PRO A 670 7.67 -13.04 -9.20
CA PRO A 670 6.26 -13.14 -8.86
C PRO A 670 6.07 -13.91 -7.55
N TYR A 671 4.98 -13.66 -6.84
CA TYR A 671 4.67 -14.35 -5.59
C TYR A 671 4.18 -15.78 -5.86
N SER A 672 4.78 -16.74 -5.17
CA SER A 672 4.44 -18.17 -5.24
C SER A 672 5.07 -18.92 -4.07
N THR A 673 4.38 -19.96 -3.59
CA THR A 673 4.96 -20.93 -2.63
C THR A 673 5.97 -21.89 -3.28
N ASP A 674 6.00 -21.96 -4.62
CA ASP A 674 6.98 -22.76 -5.36
C ASP A 674 8.31 -22.01 -5.40
N LEU A 675 9.30 -22.51 -4.66
CA LEU A 675 10.64 -21.92 -4.60
C LEU A 675 11.40 -21.96 -5.93
N SER A 676 10.92 -22.70 -6.94
CA SER A 676 11.45 -22.60 -8.31
C SER A 676 10.93 -21.39 -9.09
N ILE A 677 9.79 -20.82 -8.67
CA ILE A 677 9.21 -19.59 -9.21
C ILE A 677 9.67 -18.38 -8.38
N ASN A 678 9.60 -18.50 -7.06
CA ASN A 678 10.01 -17.46 -6.12
C ASN A 678 11.02 -18.02 -5.10
N PRO A 679 12.33 -17.97 -5.41
CA PRO A 679 13.38 -18.55 -4.58
C PRO A 679 13.79 -17.66 -3.40
N VAL A 680 13.14 -16.52 -3.15
CA VAL A 680 13.68 -15.50 -2.25
C VAL A 680 13.75 -15.98 -0.81
N THR A 681 14.85 -15.65 -0.14
CA THR A 681 15.07 -15.90 1.29
C THR A 681 15.43 -14.61 2.03
N TYR A 682 15.45 -14.69 3.36
CA TYR A 682 15.80 -13.58 4.22
C TYR A 682 17.20 -13.03 3.89
N GLY A 683 18.17 -13.88 3.57
CA GLY A 683 19.52 -13.46 3.18
C GLY A 683 19.57 -12.54 1.94
N ASP A 684 18.58 -12.62 1.04
CA ASP A 684 18.52 -11.77 -0.16
C ASP A 684 18.32 -10.29 0.15
N THR A 685 17.80 -9.96 1.34
CA THR A 685 17.73 -8.57 1.80
C THR A 685 19.11 -7.94 1.93
N ASN A 686 20.21 -8.70 2.01
CA ASN A 686 21.59 -8.19 1.95
C ASN A 686 22.08 -7.87 0.53
N ASN A 687 21.39 -8.37 -0.50
CA ASN A 687 21.84 -8.30 -1.89
C ASN A 687 21.37 -7.01 -2.57
N THR A 688 22.23 -5.99 -2.56
CA THR A 688 21.92 -4.67 -3.13
C THR A 688 21.91 -4.63 -4.66
N THR A 689 22.41 -5.66 -5.34
CA THR A 689 22.47 -5.69 -6.81
C THR A 689 21.20 -6.27 -7.42
N GLN A 690 20.60 -7.28 -6.76
CA GLN A 690 19.39 -7.94 -7.24
C GLN A 690 18.12 -7.40 -6.57
N PHE A 691 18.22 -6.95 -5.30
CA PHE A 691 17.09 -6.46 -4.53
C PHE A 691 17.28 -4.98 -4.21
N SER A 692 16.58 -4.14 -4.97
CA SER A 692 16.47 -2.71 -4.69
C SER A 692 15.83 -2.50 -3.32
N ALA A 693 16.20 -1.42 -2.63
CA ALA A 693 15.51 -1.00 -1.41
C ALA A 693 14.70 0.28 -1.71
N PRO A 694 13.46 0.40 -1.21
CA PRO A 694 12.81 -0.54 -0.28
C PRO A 694 12.12 -1.75 -0.97
N HIS A 695 11.74 -1.62 -2.25
CA HIS A 695 10.86 -2.57 -2.97
C HIS A 695 11.28 -4.04 -2.96
N GLY A 696 12.54 -4.32 -3.32
CA GLY A 696 13.09 -5.66 -3.31
C GLY A 696 13.14 -6.25 -1.89
N VAL A 697 13.48 -5.44 -0.88
CA VAL A 697 13.42 -5.87 0.53
C VAL A 697 11.98 -6.22 0.92
N GLY A 698 11.01 -5.36 0.59
CA GLY A 698 9.58 -5.64 0.81
C GLY A 698 9.09 -6.93 0.15
N SER A 699 9.57 -7.23 -1.06
CA SER A 699 9.16 -8.45 -1.76
C SER A 699 9.58 -9.74 -1.05
N VAL A 700 10.66 -9.71 -0.27
CA VAL A 700 11.06 -10.84 0.58
C VAL A 700 10.05 -11.03 1.72
N TRP A 701 9.65 -9.94 2.38
CA TRP A 701 8.66 -9.97 3.46
C TRP A 701 7.29 -10.46 2.98
N ALA A 702 6.77 -9.89 1.88
CA ALA A 702 5.50 -10.30 1.30
C ALA A 702 5.50 -11.78 0.89
N SER A 703 6.62 -12.31 0.41
CA SER A 703 6.76 -13.73 0.06
C SER A 703 6.62 -14.65 1.29
N MET A 704 7.09 -14.21 2.47
CA MET A 704 6.89 -14.95 3.73
C MET A 704 5.42 -14.92 4.17
N LEU A 705 4.76 -13.76 4.09
CA LEU A 705 3.33 -13.63 4.42
C LEU A 705 2.45 -14.43 3.46
N TRP A 706 2.84 -14.53 2.19
CA TRP A 706 2.18 -15.35 1.17
C TRP A 706 2.22 -16.85 1.54
N ASP A 707 3.38 -17.35 1.97
CA ASP A 707 3.53 -18.74 2.42
C ASP A 707 2.68 -19.01 3.68
N ILE A 708 2.64 -18.09 4.66
CA ILE A 708 1.79 -18.21 5.86
C ILE A 708 0.32 -18.31 5.46
N THR A 709 -0.12 -17.46 4.53
CA THR A 709 -1.51 -17.39 4.08
C THR A 709 -1.94 -18.71 3.45
N TRP A 710 -1.11 -19.28 2.57
CA TRP A 710 -1.40 -20.57 1.95
C TRP A 710 -1.34 -21.74 2.92
N ASP A 711 -0.36 -21.77 3.83
CA ASP A 711 -0.29 -22.79 4.88
C ASP A 711 -1.56 -22.76 5.76
N LEU A 712 -2.12 -21.57 6.05
CA LEU A 712 -3.40 -21.42 6.76
C LEU A 712 -4.60 -21.84 5.89
N ILE A 713 -4.62 -21.50 4.61
CA ILE A 713 -5.68 -21.91 3.67
C ILE A 713 -5.71 -23.43 3.51
N ASP A 714 -4.57 -24.11 3.52
CA ASP A 714 -4.50 -25.57 3.45
C ASP A 714 -5.21 -26.25 4.64
N ILE A 715 -5.22 -25.59 5.80
CA ILE A 715 -5.85 -26.10 7.02
C ILE A 715 -7.32 -25.67 7.13
N TYR A 716 -7.60 -24.38 6.88
CA TYR A 716 -8.90 -23.77 7.18
C TYR A 716 -9.78 -23.53 5.94
N GLY A 717 -9.22 -23.71 4.74
CA GLY A 717 -9.85 -23.39 3.48
C GLY A 717 -9.86 -21.89 3.17
N PHE A 718 -10.02 -21.55 1.89
CA PHE A 718 -10.25 -20.19 1.45
C PHE A 718 -11.72 -19.80 1.66
N THR A 719 -11.97 -18.53 1.98
CA THR A 719 -13.31 -17.94 2.06
C THR A 719 -13.37 -16.65 1.24
N SER A 720 -14.47 -16.48 0.50
CA SER A 720 -14.75 -15.24 -0.23
C SER A 720 -15.42 -14.16 0.65
N ASP A 721 -15.85 -14.52 1.87
CA ASP A 721 -16.39 -13.56 2.83
C ASP A 721 -15.24 -12.93 3.64
N ILE A 722 -14.69 -11.84 3.11
CA ILE A 722 -13.52 -11.16 3.66
C ILE A 722 -13.80 -10.36 4.94
N TYR A 723 -15.03 -10.31 5.47
CA TYR A 723 -15.35 -9.43 6.60
C TYR A 723 -15.29 -10.11 7.98
N LEU A 724 -15.97 -11.25 8.13
CA LEU A 724 -16.21 -11.85 9.44
C LEU A 724 -16.06 -13.38 9.46
N SER A 725 -15.51 -13.98 8.40
CA SER A 725 -15.38 -15.43 8.31
C SER A 725 -14.02 -15.93 8.79
N GLU A 726 -13.94 -17.22 9.16
CA GLU A 726 -12.76 -17.88 9.73
C GLU A 726 -12.05 -18.79 8.70
N GLY A 727 -11.83 -18.28 7.48
CA GLY A 727 -10.99 -18.96 6.47
C GLY A 727 -9.52 -18.66 6.68
N GLY A 728 -8.64 -19.45 6.05
CA GLY A 728 -7.18 -19.27 6.19
C GLY A 728 -6.70 -17.88 5.75
N ASN A 729 -7.28 -17.33 4.68
CA ASN A 729 -6.98 -15.98 4.21
C ASN A 729 -7.42 -14.89 5.20
N THR A 730 -8.60 -15.01 5.81
CA THR A 730 -9.08 -14.01 6.78
C THR A 730 -8.36 -14.13 8.12
N ILE A 731 -8.00 -15.35 8.56
CA ILE A 731 -7.13 -15.58 9.72
C ILE A 731 -5.78 -14.91 9.49
N SER A 732 -5.16 -15.13 8.32
CA SER A 732 -3.87 -14.53 8.00
C SER A 732 -3.93 -13.00 7.98
N LEU A 733 -4.95 -12.42 7.35
CA LEU A 733 -5.15 -10.97 7.33
C LEU A 733 -5.27 -10.40 8.76
N LYS A 734 -6.04 -11.07 9.63
CA LYS A 734 -6.21 -10.67 11.03
C LYS A 734 -4.90 -10.70 11.81
N LEU A 735 -4.09 -11.74 11.62
CA LEU A 735 -2.77 -11.85 12.24
C LEU A 735 -1.86 -10.72 11.80
N VAL A 736 -1.80 -10.43 10.49
CA VAL A 736 -0.94 -9.37 9.93
C VAL A 736 -1.38 -7.99 10.43
N MET A 737 -2.68 -7.68 10.40
CA MET A 737 -3.21 -6.39 10.87
C MET A 737 -2.97 -6.18 12.37
N GLN A 738 -3.10 -7.24 13.18
CA GLN A 738 -2.79 -7.18 14.61
C GLN A 738 -1.28 -7.08 14.87
N ALA A 739 -0.44 -7.74 14.08
CA ALA A 739 1.02 -7.68 14.22
C ALA A 739 1.58 -6.27 13.98
N MET A 740 1.09 -5.54 12.97
CA MET A 740 1.50 -4.16 12.71
C MET A 740 1.28 -3.25 13.94
N LYS A 741 0.23 -3.51 14.72
CA LYS A 741 -0.07 -2.78 15.96
C LYS A 741 0.84 -3.16 17.13
N MET A 742 1.38 -4.37 17.13
CA MET A 742 2.13 -4.95 18.25
C MET A 742 3.63 -4.76 18.11
N GLN A 743 4.15 -4.72 16.88
CA GLN A 743 5.58 -4.55 16.62
C GLN A 743 6.13 -3.20 17.14
N PRO A 744 7.45 -3.10 17.41
CA PRO A 744 8.06 -1.85 17.84
C PRO A 744 8.05 -0.80 16.73
N CYS A 745 8.27 0.47 17.11
CA CYS A 745 8.61 1.50 16.14
C CYS A 745 10.02 1.25 15.60
N GLN A 746 10.21 1.35 14.27
CA GLN A 746 11.44 0.97 13.57
C GLN A 746 11.81 -0.53 13.67
N PRO A 747 10.89 -1.44 13.28
CA PRO A 747 11.11 -2.88 13.36
C PRO A 747 12.02 -3.40 12.23
N GLY A 748 12.76 -4.49 12.50
CA GLY A 748 13.33 -5.38 11.48
C GLY A 748 12.44 -6.60 11.21
N PHE A 749 12.86 -7.54 10.35
CA PHE A 749 12.01 -8.68 10.00
C PHE A 749 11.79 -9.63 11.17
N VAL A 750 12.79 -9.81 12.04
CA VAL A 750 12.65 -10.65 13.25
C VAL A 750 11.59 -10.06 14.18
N ASP A 751 11.59 -8.74 14.38
CA ASP A 751 10.54 -8.04 15.14
C ASP A 751 9.14 -8.28 14.53
N GLY A 752 9.02 -8.17 13.19
CA GLY A 752 7.76 -8.42 12.49
C GLY A 752 7.26 -9.86 12.61
N ARG A 753 8.17 -10.84 12.50
CA ARG A 753 7.85 -12.27 12.69
C ARG A 753 7.32 -12.51 14.09
N ASP A 754 8.04 -12.00 15.09
CA ASP A 754 7.72 -12.21 16.49
C ASP A 754 6.40 -11.50 16.84
N ALA A 755 6.09 -10.36 16.21
CA ALA A 755 4.80 -9.70 16.32
C ALA A 755 3.65 -10.54 15.72
N ILE A 756 3.86 -11.26 14.61
CA ILE A 756 2.86 -12.17 14.04
C ILE A 756 2.62 -13.39 14.93
N LEU A 757 3.68 -13.96 15.50
CA LEU A 757 3.56 -15.05 16.49
C LEU A 757 2.83 -14.58 17.75
N ALA A 758 3.14 -13.36 18.22
CA ALA A 758 2.45 -12.76 19.35
C ALA A 758 0.97 -12.47 19.05
N ALA A 759 0.67 -12.00 17.83
CA ALA A 759 -0.70 -11.83 17.37
C ALA A 759 -1.48 -13.15 17.41
N ASP A 760 -0.86 -14.26 16.99
CA ASP A 760 -1.45 -15.59 17.07
C ASP A 760 -1.68 -16.04 18.52
N GLU A 761 -0.73 -15.75 19.42
CA GLU A 761 -0.89 -16.02 20.85
C GLU A 761 -2.09 -15.28 21.45
N VAL A 762 -2.22 -13.97 21.21
CA VAL A 762 -3.28 -13.17 21.83
C VAL A 762 -4.65 -13.40 21.21
N LEU A 763 -4.73 -13.67 19.90
CA LEU A 763 -5.99 -13.91 19.18
C LEU A 763 -6.45 -15.36 19.30
N TYR A 764 -5.54 -16.32 19.12
CA TYR A 764 -5.86 -17.74 18.95
C TYR A 764 -5.16 -18.67 19.95
N GLY A 765 -4.37 -18.15 20.89
CA GLY A 765 -3.65 -18.96 21.88
C GLY A 765 -2.50 -19.78 21.28
N GLY A 766 -1.84 -19.26 20.24
CA GLY A 766 -0.65 -19.88 19.66
C GLY A 766 -0.96 -21.06 18.75
N LYS A 767 -2.23 -21.20 18.37
CA LYS A 767 -2.76 -22.31 17.58
C LYS A 767 -2.04 -22.50 16.24
N HIS A 768 -1.62 -21.41 15.62
CA HIS A 768 -1.02 -21.40 14.29
C HIS A 768 0.51 -21.31 14.33
N ALA A 769 1.12 -21.18 15.51
CA ALA A 769 2.55 -20.97 15.69
C ALA A 769 3.43 -21.95 14.88
N CYS A 770 3.06 -23.23 14.81
CA CYS A 770 3.82 -24.21 14.02
C CYS A 770 3.85 -23.87 12.51
N LEU A 771 2.71 -23.46 11.94
CA LEU A 771 2.61 -23.10 10.53
C LEU A 771 3.40 -21.80 10.27
N ILE A 772 3.21 -20.80 11.14
CA ILE A 772 3.89 -19.51 11.07
C ILE A 772 5.41 -19.71 11.11
N TRP A 773 5.92 -20.46 12.09
CA TRP A 773 7.35 -20.75 12.20
C TRP A 773 7.90 -21.46 10.97
N LYS A 774 7.18 -22.44 10.41
CA LYS A 774 7.63 -23.16 9.23
C LYS A 774 7.65 -22.31 7.97
N ALA A 775 6.66 -21.46 7.76
CA ALA A 775 6.63 -20.55 6.62
C ALA A 775 7.81 -19.57 6.68
N PHE A 776 8.07 -18.96 7.83
CA PHE A 776 9.23 -18.08 8.01
C PHE A 776 10.57 -18.80 7.88
N ALA A 777 10.72 -19.96 8.53
CA ALA A 777 11.94 -20.76 8.44
C ALA A 777 12.21 -21.26 7.02
N ARG A 778 11.17 -21.58 6.23
CA ARG A 778 11.29 -21.97 4.82
C ARG A 778 11.98 -20.90 3.97
N ARG A 779 11.81 -19.63 4.34
CA ARG A 779 12.45 -18.47 3.70
C ARG A 779 13.57 -17.86 4.54
N GLY A 780 14.16 -18.61 5.47
CA GLY A 780 15.37 -18.18 6.18
C GLY A 780 15.16 -17.22 7.36
N LEU A 781 13.91 -16.99 7.80
CA LEU A 781 13.60 -16.20 9.01
C LEU A 781 13.25 -17.09 10.23
N GLY A 782 13.93 -18.23 10.34
CA GLY A 782 13.77 -19.23 11.40
C GLY A 782 14.23 -18.76 12.78
N ILE A 783 14.13 -19.64 13.77
CA ILE A 783 14.25 -19.28 15.20
C ILE A 783 15.56 -18.57 15.56
N ASN A 784 16.67 -18.93 14.91
CA ASN A 784 17.98 -18.33 15.15
C ASN A 784 18.36 -17.28 14.10
N ALA A 785 17.42 -16.83 13.26
CA ALA A 785 17.67 -15.72 12.35
C ALA A 785 17.92 -14.46 13.18
N SER A 786 18.83 -13.61 12.71
CA SER A 786 19.19 -12.36 13.37
C SER A 786 18.98 -11.22 12.39
N GLN A 787 18.25 -10.20 12.80
CA GLN A 787 18.10 -8.98 12.00
C GLN A 787 19.32 -8.05 12.06
N GLY A 788 20.12 -8.15 13.12
CA GLY A 788 21.16 -7.14 13.36
C GLY A 788 20.51 -5.81 13.78
N GLU A 789 20.93 -4.71 13.19
CA GLU A 789 20.35 -3.39 13.44
C GLU A 789 19.21 -3.10 12.45
N ALA A 790 17.99 -2.84 12.94
CA ALA A 790 16.83 -2.52 12.06
C ALA A 790 17.06 -1.32 11.11
N THR A 791 18.03 -0.46 11.45
CA THR A 791 18.49 0.66 10.62
C THR A 791 19.38 0.26 9.44
N SER A 792 19.67 -1.01 9.25
CA SER A 792 20.59 -1.56 8.25
C SER A 792 19.98 -2.81 7.62
N ARG A 793 19.97 -2.86 6.29
CA ARG A 793 19.61 -4.07 5.53
C ARG A 793 20.82 -4.94 5.15
N LEU A 794 21.96 -4.80 5.81
CA LEU A 794 23.23 -5.39 5.36
C LEU A 794 23.92 -6.31 6.38
N ASP A 795 23.31 -6.53 7.54
CA ASP A 795 23.91 -7.23 8.69
C ASP A 795 23.05 -8.39 9.22
N GLN A 796 21.91 -8.64 8.61
CA GLN A 796 21.03 -9.76 8.95
C GLN A 796 21.59 -11.10 8.49
N THR A 797 21.28 -12.15 9.26
CA THR A 797 21.69 -13.53 8.99
C THR A 797 20.50 -14.47 8.99
N GLU A 798 20.37 -15.25 7.92
CA GLU A 798 19.29 -16.23 7.78
C GLU A 798 19.49 -17.49 8.63
N ASN A 799 18.37 -18.11 9.00
CA ASN A 799 18.29 -19.40 9.64
C ASN A 799 17.04 -20.14 9.17
N PHE A 800 17.16 -21.45 8.93
CA PHE A 800 16.06 -22.28 8.44
C PHE A 800 15.52 -23.24 9.51
N ASP A 801 15.96 -23.10 10.75
CA ASP A 801 15.51 -23.94 11.85
C ASP A 801 14.18 -23.41 12.42
N VAL A 802 13.37 -24.35 12.90
CA VAL A 802 12.17 -24.05 13.69
C VAL A 802 12.41 -24.42 15.16
N PRO A 803 11.62 -23.90 16.11
CA PRO A 803 11.65 -24.37 17.49
C PRO A 803 11.57 -25.90 17.58
N GLU A 804 12.24 -26.49 18.59
CA GLU A 804 12.37 -27.95 18.73
C GLU A 804 11.00 -28.66 18.75
N GLU A 805 10.02 -28.05 19.42
CA GLU A 805 8.63 -28.51 19.46
C GLU A 805 7.91 -28.54 18.09
N PHE A 806 8.41 -27.82 17.09
CA PHE A 806 7.83 -27.72 15.74
C PHE A 806 8.65 -28.44 14.65
N GLN A 807 9.72 -29.17 15.01
CA GLN A 807 10.52 -29.97 14.06
C GLN A 807 9.73 -31.14 13.43
N GLY A 808 8.66 -31.60 14.07
CA GLY A 808 7.74 -32.62 13.55
C GLY A 808 6.75 -32.07 12.52
N ASN A 809 5.80 -32.88 12.05
CA ASN A 809 4.67 -32.35 11.26
C ASN A 809 3.87 -31.36 12.12
N CYS A 810 3.38 -30.28 11.50
CA CYS A 810 2.41 -29.40 12.14
C CYS A 810 1.07 -30.11 12.17
N ASN A 811 0.99 -31.17 12.98
CA ASN A 811 -0.28 -31.67 13.44
C ASN A 811 -0.77 -30.59 14.40
N LEU A 812 -1.96 -30.08 14.14
CA LEU A 812 -2.75 -29.34 15.12
C LEU A 812 -2.55 -30.05 16.47
N SER A 813 -1.99 -29.34 17.45
CA SER A 813 -1.56 -29.99 18.68
C SER A 813 -2.76 -30.69 19.33
N LEU A 814 -2.51 -31.73 20.12
CA LEU A 814 -3.53 -32.39 20.94
C LEU A 814 -4.23 -31.41 21.93
N GLY A 815 -3.80 -30.15 22.02
CA GLY A 815 -4.48 -29.05 22.70
C GLY A 815 -5.70 -28.48 21.96
N GLU A 816 -5.97 -28.90 20.71
CA GLU A 816 -7.19 -28.53 19.97
C GLU A 816 -8.39 -29.46 20.24
N ILE A 817 -8.31 -30.26 21.30
CA ILE A 817 -9.49 -30.87 21.91
C ILE A 817 -10.07 -29.86 22.92
N ASP A 818 -10.46 -28.67 22.47
CA ASP A 818 -11.19 -27.74 23.36
C ASP A 818 -12.39 -27.03 22.73
N ASP A 819 -12.83 -27.47 21.55
CA ASP A 819 -14.29 -27.43 21.26
C ASP A 819 -14.94 -28.71 21.81
N THR A 820 -14.98 -28.81 23.14
CA THR A 820 -15.72 -29.86 23.88
C THR A 820 -17.22 -29.88 23.58
N SER A 821 -17.75 -28.89 22.86
CA SER A 821 -19.15 -28.87 22.44
C SER A 821 -19.43 -29.77 21.23
N LYS A 822 -18.41 -30.10 20.43
CA LYS A 822 -18.56 -30.88 19.19
C LYS A 822 -18.02 -32.30 19.37
N PRO A 823 -18.80 -33.34 18.99
CA PRO A 823 -18.40 -34.73 19.23
C PRO A 823 -17.29 -35.25 18.30
N PHE A 824 -17.00 -34.57 17.18
CA PHE A 824 -15.85 -34.89 16.30
C PHE A 824 -15.51 -33.77 15.30
N PHE A 825 -14.31 -33.84 14.71
CA PHE A 825 -13.85 -33.04 13.55
C PHE A 825 -13.10 -33.92 12.51
N LEU A 826 -12.82 -33.34 11.34
CA LEU A 826 -12.24 -34.03 10.17
C LEU A 826 -10.94 -33.36 9.73
N PHE A 827 -9.87 -34.12 9.49
CA PHE A 827 -8.62 -33.58 8.93
C PHE A 827 -7.80 -34.63 8.15
N PRO A 828 -7.21 -34.31 6.98
CA PRO A 828 -7.40 -33.06 6.23
C PRO A 828 -8.80 -33.00 5.58
N ASN A 829 -9.34 -31.79 5.43
CA ASN A 829 -10.63 -31.55 4.80
C ASN A 829 -10.60 -30.17 4.09
N PRO A 830 -10.27 -30.09 2.79
CA PRO A 830 -10.43 -31.15 1.80
C PRO A 830 -9.45 -32.32 1.91
N SER A 831 -9.95 -33.54 1.66
CA SER A 831 -9.17 -34.78 1.69
C SER A 831 -8.92 -35.28 0.27
N ARG A 832 -7.72 -35.77 -0.06
CA ARG A 832 -7.45 -36.41 -1.37
C ARG A 832 -7.75 -37.91 -1.36
N ASN A 833 -7.06 -38.66 -0.50
CA ASN A 833 -7.17 -40.13 -0.45
C ASN A 833 -7.63 -40.67 0.91
N GLN A 834 -7.58 -39.82 1.92
CA GLN A 834 -7.77 -40.20 3.32
C GLN A 834 -8.21 -38.98 4.12
N VAL A 835 -9.16 -39.19 5.03
CA VAL A 835 -9.55 -38.23 6.06
C VAL A 835 -9.49 -38.90 7.42
N ASN A 836 -8.93 -38.21 8.41
CA ASN A 836 -8.98 -38.65 9.80
C ASN A 836 -10.19 -38.02 10.49
N VAL A 837 -10.92 -38.85 11.22
CA VAL A 837 -12.05 -38.47 12.06
C VAL A 837 -11.55 -38.47 13.50
N PHE A 838 -11.46 -37.28 14.10
CA PHE A 838 -11.02 -37.11 15.47
C PHE A 838 -12.22 -37.03 16.40
N ILE A 839 -12.40 -38.03 17.27
CA ILE A 839 -13.56 -38.15 18.15
C ILE A 839 -13.28 -37.48 19.51
N ASN A 840 -14.17 -36.59 19.92
CA ASN A 840 -14.08 -35.89 21.20
C ASN A 840 -14.83 -36.64 22.30
N GLY A 841 -14.17 -37.62 22.92
CA GLY A 841 -14.71 -38.50 23.95
C GLY A 841 -14.64 -39.99 23.57
N ASN A 842 -15.28 -40.83 24.38
CA ASN A 842 -15.43 -42.26 24.08
C ASN A 842 -16.92 -42.61 24.06
N PHE A 843 -17.44 -42.85 22.86
CA PHE A 843 -18.86 -43.14 22.65
C PHE A 843 -19.15 -44.62 22.40
N GLY A 844 -18.18 -45.51 22.63
CA GLY A 844 -18.32 -46.95 22.36
C GLY A 844 -18.43 -47.28 20.87
N GLU A 845 -18.96 -48.46 20.53
CA GLU A 845 -19.11 -48.88 19.13
C GLU A 845 -20.17 -48.05 18.39
N GLY A 846 -19.81 -47.50 17.23
CA GLY A 846 -20.74 -46.76 16.38
C GLY A 846 -20.43 -46.91 14.90
N ASN A 847 -21.20 -46.20 14.06
CA ASN A 847 -21.00 -46.17 12.63
C ASN A 847 -20.48 -44.80 12.20
N ILE A 848 -19.47 -44.78 11.33
CA ILE A 848 -19.05 -43.64 10.53
C ILE A 848 -19.60 -43.86 9.12
N THR A 849 -20.45 -42.95 8.65
CA THR A 849 -21.14 -43.07 7.35
C THR A 849 -20.90 -41.81 6.53
N VAL A 850 -20.43 -41.96 5.30
CA VAL A 850 -20.33 -40.86 4.33
C VAL A 850 -21.53 -40.93 3.39
N PHE A 851 -22.19 -39.80 3.20
CA PHE A 851 -23.32 -39.60 2.29
C PHE A 851 -22.93 -38.66 1.17
N ASP A 852 -23.42 -38.91 -0.05
CA ASP A 852 -23.42 -37.89 -1.10
C ASP A 852 -24.53 -36.85 -0.85
N LEU A 853 -24.55 -35.77 -1.64
CA LEU A 853 -25.54 -34.70 -1.52
C LEU A 853 -26.99 -35.15 -1.78
N ASN A 854 -27.19 -36.31 -2.43
CA ASN A 854 -28.51 -36.90 -2.64
C ASN A 854 -28.95 -37.78 -1.46
N GLY A 855 -28.15 -37.83 -0.38
CA GLY A 855 -28.43 -38.63 0.81
C GLY A 855 -28.15 -40.13 0.64
N ARG A 856 -27.48 -40.55 -0.44
CA ARG A 856 -27.09 -41.94 -0.64
C ARG A 856 -25.80 -42.21 0.15
N LYS A 857 -25.79 -43.31 0.90
CA LYS A 857 -24.60 -43.79 1.62
C LYS A 857 -23.56 -44.27 0.61
N VAL A 858 -22.39 -43.66 0.63
CA VAL A 858 -21.27 -43.99 -0.26
C VAL A 858 -20.16 -44.76 0.48
N LEU A 859 -20.02 -44.56 1.79
CA LEU A 859 -19.08 -45.29 2.64
C LEU A 859 -19.70 -45.52 4.02
N THR A 860 -19.48 -46.69 4.62
CA THR A 860 -19.88 -46.97 6.01
C THR A 860 -18.87 -47.88 6.68
N GLN A 861 -18.40 -47.48 7.85
CA GLN A 861 -17.45 -48.23 8.66
C GLN A 861 -17.95 -48.31 10.10
N LYS A 862 -17.89 -49.51 10.68
CA LYS A 862 -18.10 -49.72 12.12
C LYS A 862 -16.78 -49.59 12.84
N GLN A 863 -16.75 -48.78 13.89
CA GLN A 863 -15.55 -48.54 14.69
C GLN A 863 -15.95 -48.22 16.14
N VAL A 864 -15.03 -48.44 17.07
CA VAL A 864 -15.11 -47.78 18.38
C VAL A 864 -14.90 -46.28 18.14
N LEU A 865 -15.89 -45.47 18.50
CA LEU A 865 -15.86 -44.01 18.40
C LEU A 865 -15.07 -43.45 19.58
N SER A 866 -13.74 -43.63 19.53
CA SER A 866 -12.76 -43.01 20.40
C SER A 866 -11.52 -42.64 19.59
N ASP A 867 -10.74 -41.68 20.10
CA ASP A 867 -9.44 -41.29 19.54
C ASP A 867 -9.52 -40.83 18.06
N GLN A 868 -8.51 -41.18 17.26
CA GLN A 868 -8.43 -40.90 15.83
C GLN A 868 -8.83 -42.13 15.02
N ILE A 869 -9.73 -41.92 14.05
CA ILE A 869 -10.20 -42.97 13.15
C ILE A 869 -9.91 -42.57 11.71
N GLU A 870 -9.10 -43.37 11.03
CA GLU A 870 -8.76 -43.16 9.63
C GLU A 870 -9.87 -43.66 8.70
N ILE A 871 -10.29 -42.82 7.75
CA ILE A 871 -11.24 -43.16 6.69
C ILE A 871 -10.57 -43.00 5.33
N ASN A 872 -10.46 -44.10 4.59
CA ASN A 872 -9.97 -44.10 3.22
C ASN A 872 -11.06 -43.56 2.27
N THR A 873 -10.76 -42.43 1.60
CA THR A 873 -11.68 -41.73 0.69
C THR A 873 -11.28 -41.88 -0.78
N SER A 874 -10.23 -42.65 -1.10
CA SER A 874 -9.73 -42.83 -2.48
C SER A 874 -10.73 -43.40 -3.49
N SER A 875 -11.83 -43.99 -3.02
CA SER A 875 -12.91 -44.51 -3.86
C SER A 875 -14.03 -43.50 -4.15
N LEU A 876 -14.00 -42.34 -3.49
CA LEU A 876 -14.98 -41.26 -3.67
C LEU A 876 -14.53 -40.36 -4.82
N SER A 877 -15.46 -39.98 -5.69
CA SER A 877 -15.19 -38.97 -6.71
C SER A 877 -15.02 -37.59 -6.06
N GLN A 878 -14.24 -36.71 -6.70
CA GLN A 878 -14.14 -35.30 -6.30
C GLN A 878 -15.54 -34.69 -6.10
N GLY A 879 -15.74 -34.00 -4.98
CA GLY A 879 -17.04 -33.43 -4.63
C GLY A 879 -17.29 -33.28 -3.13
N VAL A 880 -18.50 -32.82 -2.80
CA VAL A 880 -18.94 -32.58 -1.41
C VAL A 880 -19.77 -33.74 -0.89
N TYR A 881 -19.45 -34.18 0.32
CA TYR A 881 -20.09 -35.25 1.04
C TYR A 881 -20.47 -34.81 2.46
N ILE A 882 -21.31 -35.61 3.11
CA ILE A 882 -21.62 -35.47 4.53
C ILE A 882 -21.11 -36.71 5.27
N LEU A 883 -20.13 -36.56 6.15
CA LEU A 883 -19.69 -37.61 7.05
C LEU A 883 -20.46 -37.51 8.36
N GLN A 884 -21.07 -38.62 8.77
CA GLN A 884 -21.87 -38.75 9.99
C GLN A 884 -21.28 -39.81 10.91
N ILE A 885 -21.18 -39.50 12.20
CA ILE A 885 -20.96 -40.51 13.24
C ILE A 885 -22.27 -40.77 13.96
N LYS A 886 -22.56 -42.04 14.29
CA LYS A 886 -23.80 -42.41 14.99
C LYS A 886 -23.63 -43.63 15.91
N ASN A 887 -24.04 -43.47 17.16
CA ASN A 887 -24.35 -44.52 18.14
C ASN A 887 -25.55 -44.09 19.01
N ASP A 888 -25.99 -44.93 19.95
CA ASP A 888 -27.07 -44.71 20.91
C ASP A 888 -26.87 -43.45 21.77
N GLY A 889 -25.61 -43.02 21.98
CA GLY A 889 -25.26 -41.82 22.76
C GLY A 889 -24.83 -40.58 21.95
N VAL A 890 -24.56 -40.70 20.65
CA VAL A 890 -24.05 -39.57 19.83
C VAL A 890 -24.51 -39.67 18.38
N SER A 891 -24.96 -38.55 17.81
CA SER A 891 -25.31 -38.46 16.38
C SER A 891 -24.92 -37.07 15.86
N ALA A 892 -23.90 -37.02 15.01
CA ALA A 892 -23.39 -35.75 14.49
C ALA A 892 -22.91 -35.89 13.05
N SER A 893 -22.89 -34.79 12.30
CA SER A 893 -22.50 -34.78 10.89
C SER A 893 -21.64 -33.56 10.54
N ARG A 894 -20.74 -33.74 9.57
CA ARG A 894 -19.79 -32.72 9.08
C ARG A 894 -19.68 -32.80 7.56
N LYS A 895 -19.45 -31.64 6.95
CA LYS A 895 -19.12 -31.54 5.53
C LYS A 895 -17.74 -32.14 5.30
N LEU A 896 -17.62 -33.07 4.35
CA LEU A 896 -16.38 -33.65 3.87
C LEU A 896 -16.21 -33.24 2.41
N ILE A 897 -15.07 -32.66 2.06
CA ILE A 897 -14.72 -32.25 0.71
C ILE A 897 -13.65 -33.23 0.21
N ILE A 898 -13.89 -33.85 -0.95
CA ILE A 898 -12.91 -34.69 -1.65
C ILE A 898 -12.36 -33.89 -2.83
N ASN A 899 -11.03 -33.72 -2.85
CA ASN A 899 -10.29 -33.03 -3.92
C ASN A 899 -9.76 -34.01 -4.96
#